data_AF-A0A4R7ZV18-F1
#
_entry.id   AF-A0A4R7ZV18-F1
#
_cell.length_a   1.000
_cell.length_b   1.000
_cell.length_c   1.000
_cell.angle_alpha   90.00
_cell.angle_beta   90.00
_cell.angle_gamma   90.00
#
_symmetry.space_group_name_H-M   'P 1'
#
loop_
_entity.id
_entity.type
_entity.pdbx_description
1 polymer ?
#
loop_
_entity_poly.entity_id
_entity_poly.type
_entity_poly.pdbx_seq_one_letter_code
_entity_poly.pdbx_strand_id
1 'polypeptide(L)'
;MRVTSMAGVAVGIAVLMLGAGTATGAVSTPGLQIVPAPEGPDQAQFVPGDSNVVPATAPPATDIGTKKIQSLAAPFYACSGFSGIEKTNPVANLYADKFQWGPYAAVKVGNGGGNINWAANPYKNASWYMWFHSLRWLGQGIVAASNGDLTALTRVNTIAYDWYRDNPYSWKAKALVATLSRSATRPAGLAAAAVTFAGRLSKLGPATAAVVFANGAPENGGATDRRFADAAWSSNPAYFALREIYLAACQWGEDVLAVGSDDPAVEAKAALAGQLLADALAPTNFLLTNPAALRRAAETGGWSLVKGATNLVGDVLTNGGKPRQVDSSSFEVGRNLAATPGKVVFRNDLIELIQYTPQTESVHAVPLLAVPPWINKYYVMDLAPGRSFLEWAVQHERTVFVMSYRNADASMNGVTMDDYLSRGPCAALDVITDITASSTVDLVGLCIGGAMTAMTAAYLAQSEPDRVGTVTLLNTLLDYREPGALGVFTDEASIARLEEQMARSGFLDGEKMAGTFDVLRPNQLIFNYVVSNWLLGQTPPAFDILVWNADSTRIPATLHSAYLRSLYVENLLASGQLELGGCRLNLGDITNDAYVVGAVNDHIVPWTASYEATQLLGGDVRYVLSSGGHIAGIVNPPGPKAWFEVAAENPTDPADWRVAAEQHPGTWWTDWDAWAAERAGPMVAPPEPSAEHPPLCDAPGEYIRL
;
A
#
# COMPACT_ATOMS: atom_id res chain seq x y z
N MET A 1 19.75 -50.04 13.48
CA MET A 1 18.63 -49.99 12.51
C MET A 1 18.41 -48.53 12.12
N ARG A 2 18.19 -48.29 10.82
CA ARG A 2 18.53 -47.06 10.08
C ARG A 2 17.66 -45.85 10.43
N VAL A 3 18.32 -44.72 10.71
CA VAL A 3 17.78 -43.35 10.72
C VAL A 3 17.99 -42.78 9.32
N THR A 4 17.04 -42.99 8.40
CA THR A 4 17.15 -42.52 7.00
C THR A 4 15.83 -41.99 6.42
N SER A 5 14.91 -41.46 7.22
CA SER A 5 13.58 -41.04 6.72
C SER A 5 13.22 -39.54 6.83
N MET A 6 14.07 -38.68 7.40
CA MET A 6 13.76 -37.23 7.50
C MET A 6 14.49 -36.33 6.48
N ALA A 7 15.53 -36.80 5.81
CA ALA A 7 16.25 -36.01 4.79
C ALA A 7 15.54 -35.97 3.42
N GLY A 8 14.52 -36.82 3.18
CA GLY A 8 13.86 -36.96 1.88
C GLY A 8 12.82 -35.90 1.53
N VAL A 9 12.28 -35.19 2.52
CA VAL A 9 11.17 -34.24 2.30
C VAL A 9 11.67 -32.84 1.91
N ALA A 10 12.84 -32.43 2.41
CA ALA A 10 13.42 -31.13 2.09
C ALA A 10 14.06 -31.07 0.68
N VAL A 11 14.56 -32.20 0.17
CA VAL A 11 15.07 -32.32 -1.21
C VAL A 11 13.94 -32.34 -2.24
N GLY A 12 12.73 -32.77 -1.86
CA GLY A 12 11.59 -32.89 -2.76
C GLY A 12 11.09 -31.58 -3.36
N ILE A 13 11.28 -30.45 -2.67
CA ILE A 13 10.84 -29.13 -3.15
C ILE A 13 11.85 -28.53 -4.16
N ALA A 14 13.14 -28.86 -4.04
CA ALA A 14 14.16 -28.43 -4.99
C ALA A 14 14.17 -29.25 -6.29
N VAL A 15 13.77 -30.53 -6.25
CA VAL A 15 13.76 -31.43 -7.42
C VAL A 15 12.57 -31.17 -8.37
N LEU A 16 11.46 -30.60 -7.87
CA LEU A 16 10.32 -30.20 -8.71
C LEU A 16 10.62 -29.02 -9.66
N MET A 17 11.69 -28.26 -9.41
CA MET A 17 12.15 -27.16 -10.28
C MET A 17 13.14 -27.60 -11.37
N LEU A 18 13.64 -28.84 -11.34
CA LEU A 18 14.68 -29.36 -12.27
C LEU A 18 14.16 -30.45 -13.24
N GLY A 19 12.87 -30.77 -13.20
CA GLY A 19 12.25 -31.83 -14.00
C GLY A 19 11.74 -31.41 -15.37
N ALA A 20 12.57 -30.76 -16.20
CA ALA A 20 12.30 -30.58 -17.64
C ALA A 20 13.46 -31.17 -18.45
N GLY A 21 13.60 -32.49 -18.35
CA GLY A 21 14.53 -33.26 -19.19
C GLY A 21 14.00 -33.35 -20.62
N THR A 22 14.88 -32.98 -21.55
CA THR A 22 14.74 -33.11 -23.00
C THR A 22 14.25 -34.50 -23.43
N ALA A 23 13.06 -34.58 -24.02
CA ALA A 23 12.62 -35.73 -24.81
C ALA A 23 12.47 -35.29 -26.27
N THR A 24 13.45 -35.66 -27.08
CA THR A 24 13.42 -35.57 -28.53
C THR A 24 12.47 -36.64 -29.09
N GLY A 25 11.35 -36.20 -29.65
CA GLY A 25 10.42 -37.05 -30.39
C GLY A 25 9.74 -36.23 -31.48
N ALA A 26 10.12 -36.46 -32.73
CA ALA A 26 9.57 -35.77 -33.88
C ALA A 26 8.21 -36.35 -34.33
N VAL A 27 7.43 -35.48 -34.99
CA VAL A 27 6.34 -35.74 -35.97
C VAL A 27 4.89 -35.77 -35.44
N SER A 28 4.15 -34.67 -35.59
CA SER A 28 3.30 -34.34 -36.76
C SER A 28 2.36 -33.17 -36.44
N THR A 29 2.35 -32.17 -37.32
CA THR A 29 1.54 -30.95 -37.21
C THR A 29 0.26 -31.11 -38.03
N PRO A 30 -0.95 -30.97 -37.45
CA PRO A 30 -2.13 -30.54 -38.19
C PRO A 30 -2.25 -29.02 -38.06
N GLY A 31 -2.15 -28.32 -39.19
CA GLY A 31 -2.18 -26.87 -39.25
C GLY A 31 -3.50 -26.26 -38.77
N LEU A 32 -3.39 -25.20 -37.98
CA LEU A 32 -4.43 -24.21 -37.78
C LEU A 32 -3.99 -22.94 -38.53
N GLN A 33 -4.80 -22.56 -39.51
CA GLN A 33 -4.63 -21.34 -40.28
C GLN A 33 -4.91 -20.14 -39.36
N ILE A 34 -3.89 -19.33 -39.07
CA ILE A 34 -4.04 -18.11 -38.29
C ILE A 34 -4.76 -17.09 -39.17
N VAL A 35 -5.98 -16.71 -38.79
CA VAL A 35 -6.68 -15.57 -39.40
C VAL A 35 -6.15 -14.29 -38.74
N PRO A 36 -5.88 -13.20 -39.50
CA PRO A 36 -5.37 -11.96 -38.91
C PRO A 36 -6.37 -11.34 -37.93
N ALA A 37 -5.85 -10.65 -36.92
CA ALA A 37 -6.65 -9.84 -36.02
C ALA A 37 -7.35 -8.69 -36.77
N PRO A 38 -8.59 -8.30 -36.40
CA PRO A 38 -9.24 -7.14 -36.98
C PRO A 38 -8.57 -5.83 -36.55
N GLU A 39 -8.48 -4.89 -37.48
CA GLU A 39 -7.91 -3.55 -37.27
C GLU A 39 -8.97 -2.62 -36.65
N GLY A 40 -8.85 -2.38 -35.34
CA GLY A 40 -9.46 -1.23 -34.65
C GLY A 40 -10.84 -1.43 -34.00
N PRO A 41 -11.27 -0.48 -33.14
CA PRO A 41 -12.37 -0.68 -32.18
C PRO A 41 -13.80 -0.39 -32.72
N ASP A 42 -13.96 -0.02 -33.99
CA ASP A 42 -15.13 0.76 -34.42
C ASP A 42 -16.14 0.02 -35.33
N GLN A 43 -16.08 -1.31 -35.45
CA GLN A 43 -17.05 -2.05 -36.27
C GLN A 43 -18.04 -2.86 -35.43
N ALA A 44 -19.16 -2.22 -35.12
CA ALA A 44 -20.42 -2.88 -34.79
C ALA A 44 -21.19 -3.23 -36.09
N GLN A 45 -21.65 -4.47 -36.21
CA GLN A 45 -22.74 -4.82 -37.14
C GLN A 45 -24.03 -5.06 -36.33
N PHE A 46 -24.90 -4.06 -36.31
CA PHE A 46 -26.36 -4.24 -36.41
C PHE A 46 -26.77 -3.64 -37.76
N VAL A 47 -27.92 -3.94 -38.38
CA VAL A 47 -29.29 -3.36 -38.20
C VAL A 47 -30.28 -4.14 -39.14
N PRO A 48 -31.60 -3.85 -39.30
CA PRO A 48 -32.71 -3.36 -38.43
C PRO A 48 -34.00 -4.24 -38.48
N GLY A 49 -34.85 -4.17 -37.44
CA GLY A 49 -36.25 -4.66 -37.50
C GLY A 49 -36.93 -4.88 -36.14
N ASP A 50 -37.97 -4.08 -35.87
CA ASP A 50 -39.01 -4.15 -34.83
C ASP A 50 -38.65 -4.18 -33.32
N SER A 51 -39.02 -3.10 -32.65
CA SER A 51 -39.25 -2.98 -31.21
C SER A 51 -40.18 -4.07 -30.70
N ASN A 52 -39.83 -4.74 -29.60
CA ASN A 52 -40.78 -5.45 -28.74
C ASN A 52 -40.44 -5.23 -27.26
N VAL A 53 -40.93 -4.12 -26.71
CA VAL A 53 -41.34 -4.06 -25.30
C VAL A 53 -42.24 -5.27 -25.03
N VAL A 54 -41.90 -6.09 -24.03
CA VAL A 54 -42.81 -7.11 -23.49
C VAL A 54 -43.44 -6.56 -22.21
N PRO A 55 -44.78 -6.44 -22.11
CA PRO A 55 -45.47 -6.04 -20.89
C PRO A 55 -45.31 -7.11 -19.79
N ALA A 56 -45.34 -6.68 -18.53
CA ALA A 56 -45.35 -7.59 -17.38
C ALA A 56 -46.50 -8.61 -17.48
N THR A 57 -46.17 -9.90 -17.55
CA THR A 57 -47.15 -11.00 -17.74
C THR A 57 -47.14 -12.05 -16.62
N ALA A 58 -46.57 -11.73 -15.46
CA ALA A 58 -46.79 -12.53 -14.25
C ALA A 58 -47.56 -11.69 -13.22
N PRO A 59 -48.61 -12.23 -12.56
CA PRO A 59 -49.13 -11.59 -11.36
C PRO A 59 -47.99 -11.42 -10.33
N PRO A 60 -48.06 -10.42 -9.44
CA PRO A 60 -47.08 -10.27 -8.36
C PRO A 60 -46.88 -11.61 -7.66
N ALA A 61 -45.64 -11.95 -7.32
CA ALA A 61 -45.38 -13.10 -6.48
C ALA A 61 -46.27 -13.00 -5.24
N THR A 62 -47.18 -13.96 -5.08
CA THR A 62 -47.99 -14.07 -3.86
C THR A 62 -47.06 -14.17 -2.67
N ASP A 63 -47.29 -13.30 -1.68
CA ASP A 63 -46.68 -13.34 -0.37
C ASP A 63 -46.65 -14.78 0.14
N ILE A 64 -45.46 -15.36 0.27
CA ILE A 64 -45.26 -16.57 1.07
C ILE A 64 -45.31 -16.11 2.51
N GLY A 65 -46.55 -15.90 2.98
CA GLY A 65 -46.86 -15.45 4.32
C GLY A 65 -46.06 -16.22 5.36
N THR A 66 -45.67 -15.49 6.40
CA THR A 66 -44.98 -15.92 7.62
C THR A 66 -45.11 -17.42 7.91
N LYS A 67 -44.16 -18.23 7.42
CA LYS A 67 -43.95 -19.56 8.00
C LYS A 67 -43.23 -19.38 9.32
N LYS A 68 -43.93 -19.69 10.40
CA LYS A 68 -43.40 -19.77 11.77
C LYS A 68 -42.11 -20.61 11.76
N ILE A 69 -41.00 -19.98 12.14
CA ILE A 69 -39.76 -20.66 12.50
C ILE A 69 -40.08 -21.44 13.77
N GLN A 70 -40.21 -22.77 13.65
CA GLN A 70 -40.07 -23.66 14.80
C GLN A 70 -38.59 -23.79 15.09
N SER A 71 -38.15 -23.18 16.18
CA SER A 71 -36.87 -23.51 16.81
C SER A 71 -36.97 -24.89 17.45
N LEU A 72 -36.04 -25.78 17.09
CA LEU A 72 -35.65 -26.94 17.89
C LEU A 72 -34.13 -26.98 17.98
N ALA A 73 -33.63 -27.44 19.14
CA ALA A 73 -32.36 -27.14 19.76
C ALA A 73 -31.07 -27.72 19.12
N ALA A 74 -29.93 -27.14 19.52
CA ALA A 74 -28.52 -27.27 19.11
C ALA A 74 -27.85 -28.67 19.32
N PRO A 75 -26.61 -28.97 18.82
CA PRO A 75 -25.55 -28.04 18.40
C PRO A 75 -24.85 -28.43 17.09
N PHE A 76 -25.51 -28.22 15.96
CA PHE A 76 -24.77 -28.01 14.71
C PHE A 76 -25.40 -26.79 14.06
N TYR A 77 -24.59 -25.74 13.87
CA TYR A 77 -24.94 -24.71 12.91
C TYR A 77 -24.91 -25.42 11.55
N ALA A 78 -26.08 -25.84 11.07
CA ALA A 78 -26.22 -26.23 9.68
C ALA A 78 -25.96 -24.95 8.89
N CYS A 79 -24.74 -24.82 8.38
CA CYS A 79 -24.39 -23.79 7.42
C CYS A 79 -25.43 -23.89 6.29
N SER A 80 -26.39 -22.97 6.26
CA SER A 80 -27.33 -22.89 5.15
C SER A 80 -26.49 -22.74 3.89
N GLY A 81 -26.50 -23.78 3.05
CA GLY A 81 -25.56 -23.96 1.95
C GLY A 81 -25.29 -22.68 1.17
N PHE A 82 -24.01 -22.35 1.03
CA PHE A 82 -23.39 -21.54 -0.03
C PHE A 82 -24.32 -20.68 -0.89
N SER A 83 -25.04 -19.70 -0.33
CA SER A 83 -25.76 -18.68 -1.13
C SER A 83 -26.81 -19.20 -2.14
N GLY A 84 -27.22 -20.48 -2.07
CA GLY A 84 -28.21 -21.09 -2.97
C GLY A 84 -27.72 -21.38 -4.39
N ILE A 85 -26.47 -21.04 -4.73
CA ILE A 85 -25.87 -21.21 -6.07
C ILE A 85 -25.64 -22.68 -6.40
N GLU A 86 -25.47 -23.51 -5.39
CA GLU A 86 -25.30 -24.95 -5.49
C GLU A 86 -26.55 -25.65 -6.02
N LYS A 87 -27.74 -25.08 -5.78
CA LYS A 87 -29.01 -25.64 -6.28
C LYS A 87 -29.13 -25.52 -7.80
N THR A 88 -28.53 -24.47 -8.37
CA THR A 88 -28.51 -24.23 -9.82
C THR A 88 -27.25 -24.80 -10.49
N ASN A 89 -26.27 -25.28 -9.73
CA ASN A 89 -25.03 -25.88 -10.24
C ASN A 89 -24.79 -27.28 -9.64
N PRO A 90 -25.54 -28.30 -10.08
CA PRO A 90 -25.28 -29.68 -9.68
C PRO A 90 -23.91 -30.16 -10.17
N VAL A 91 -23.40 -31.26 -9.60
CA VAL A 91 -22.13 -31.89 -10.01
C VAL A 91 -22.09 -32.20 -11.52
N ALA A 92 -23.24 -32.48 -12.14
CA ALA A 92 -23.34 -32.65 -13.59
C ALA A 92 -22.91 -31.40 -14.39
N ASN A 93 -23.19 -30.20 -13.88
CA ASN A 93 -22.74 -28.94 -14.49
C ASN A 93 -21.23 -28.77 -14.35
N LEU A 94 -20.65 -29.17 -13.22
CA LEU A 94 -19.20 -29.21 -13.03
C LEU A 94 -18.52 -30.10 -14.07
N TYR A 95 -19.06 -31.30 -14.34
CA TYR A 95 -18.51 -32.20 -15.36
C TYR A 95 -18.68 -31.71 -16.80
N ALA A 96 -19.68 -30.86 -17.04
CA ALA A 96 -19.97 -30.29 -18.35
C ALA A 96 -19.31 -28.93 -18.59
N ASP A 97 -18.50 -28.43 -17.64
CA ASP A 97 -18.01 -27.05 -17.58
C ASP A 97 -19.13 -26.03 -17.82
N LYS A 98 -20.24 -26.20 -17.10
CA LYS A 98 -21.39 -25.29 -17.17
C LYS A 98 -21.55 -24.49 -15.88
N PHE A 99 -21.86 -23.22 -16.03
CA PHE A 99 -22.18 -22.34 -14.92
C PHE A 99 -23.56 -21.71 -15.10
N GLN A 100 -24.33 -21.68 -14.03
CA GLN A 100 -25.65 -21.09 -13.95
C GLN A 100 -25.75 -20.20 -12.71
N TRP A 101 -26.42 -19.05 -12.84
CA TRP A 101 -26.67 -18.19 -11.68
C TRP A 101 -28.02 -17.48 -11.80
N GLY A 102 -28.79 -17.46 -10.72
CA GLY A 102 -30.09 -16.77 -10.66
C GLY A 102 -31.08 -17.26 -11.73
N PRO A 103 -31.80 -16.35 -12.43
CA PRO A 103 -32.76 -16.72 -13.47
C PRO A 103 -32.11 -17.08 -14.82
N TYR A 104 -30.79 -16.95 -14.95
CA TYR A 104 -30.08 -17.18 -16.21
C TYR A 104 -29.90 -18.69 -16.46
N ALA A 105 -29.91 -19.09 -17.74
CA ALA A 105 -29.70 -20.48 -18.12
C ALA A 105 -28.24 -20.91 -17.89
N ALA A 106 -28.02 -22.22 -17.75
CA ALA A 106 -26.67 -22.77 -17.63
C ALA A 106 -25.90 -22.62 -18.95
N VAL A 107 -24.74 -21.96 -18.92
CA VAL A 107 -23.90 -21.74 -20.09
C VAL A 107 -22.63 -22.55 -19.97
N LYS A 108 -22.18 -23.13 -21.09
CA LYS A 108 -20.88 -23.79 -21.16
C LYS A 108 -19.78 -22.74 -21.12
N VAL A 109 -18.96 -22.80 -20.07
CA VAL A 109 -17.89 -21.85 -19.76
C VAL A 109 -16.50 -22.44 -19.97
N GLY A 110 -16.37 -23.74 -20.21
CA GLY A 110 -15.09 -24.40 -20.48
C GLY A 110 -15.12 -25.38 -21.65
N ASN A 111 -13.96 -25.95 -21.97
CA ASN A 111 -13.81 -26.85 -23.12
C ASN A 111 -14.09 -28.34 -22.81
N GLY A 112 -14.46 -28.69 -21.57
CA GLY A 112 -14.65 -30.06 -21.07
C GLY A 112 -13.38 -30.69 -20.49
N GLY A 113 -12.24 -30.01 -20.61
CA GLY A 113 -10.95 -30.40 -20.08
C GLY A 113 -10.59 -29.75 -18.75
N GLY A 114 -11.43 -28.84 -18.24
CA GLY A 114 -11.13 -28.00 -17.07
C GLY A 114 -10.37 -26.71 -17.41
N ASN A 115 -10.26 -26.36 -18.70
CA ASN A 115 -9.84 -25.03 -19.15
C ASN A 115 -11.09 -24.16 -19.34
N ILE A 116 -11.23 -23.16 -18.47
CA ILE A 116 -12.41 -22.32 -18.37
C ILE A 116 -12.15 -20.96 -19.02
N ASN A 117 -13.05 -20.53 -19.89
CA ASN A 117 -13.05 -19.17 -20.42
C ASN A 117 -13.52 -18.20 -19.33
N TRP A 118 -12.57 -17.71 -18.54
CA TRP A 118 -12.82 -16.72 -17.49
C TRP A 118 -13.27 -15.34 -18.01
N ALA A 119 -13.25 -15.10 -19.32
CA ALA A 119 -13.83 -13.89 -19.92
C ALA A 119 -15.32 -14.05 -20.28
N ALA A 120 -15.91 -15.23 -20.06
CA ALA A 120 -17.32 -15.47 -20.40
C ALA A 120 -18.25 -14.55 -19.59
N ASN A 121 -19.05 -13.75 -20.30
CA ASN A 121 -20.16 -12.99 -19.72
C ASN A 121 -21.34 -12.93 -20.71
N PRO A 122 -21.97 -14.07 -21.00
CA PRO A 122 -22.98 -14.20 -22.06
C PRO A 122 -24.22 -13.33 -21.82
N TYR A 123 -24.47 -12.94 -20.56
CA TYR A 123 -25.61 -12.13 -20.17
C TYR A 123 -25.26 -10.65 -19.93
N LYS A 124 -24.00 -10.25 -20.15
CA LYS A 124 -23.48 -8.90 -19.85
C LYS A 124 -23.91 -8.41 -18.44
N ASN A 125 -23.94 -9.32 -17.47
CA ASN A 125 -24.47 -9.06 -16.14
C ASN A 125 -23.34 -9.18 -15.10
N ALA A 126 -23.09 -8.09 -14.37
CA ALA A 126 -21.98 -8.00 -13.42
C ALA A 126 -22.10 -9.02 -12.27
N SER A 127 -23.32 -9.32 -11.81
CA SER A 127 -23.54 -10.29 -10.75
C SER A 127 -23.32 -11.73 -11.24
N TRP A 128 -23.82 -12.09 -12.43
CA TRP A 128 -23.52 -13.40 -13.03
C TRP A 128 -22.01 -13.60 -13.17
N TYR A 129 -21.31 -12.59 -13.66
CA TYR A 129 -19.86 -12.60 -13.83
C TYR A 129 -19.11 -12.70 -12.50
N MET A 130 -19.46 -11.90 -11.50
CA MET A 130 -18.87 -11.99 -10.15
C MET A 130 -19.03 -13.40 -9.55
N TRP A 131 -20.22 -13.99 -9.65
CA TRP A 131 -20.48 -15.32 -9.11
C TRP A 131 -19.79 -16.44 -9.87
N PHE A 132 -19.61 -16.30 -11.19
CA PHE A 132 -18.78 -17.18 -12.00
C PHE A 132 -17.32 -17.21 -11.50
N HIS A 133 -16.75 -16.02 -11.22
CA HIS A 133 -15.39 -15.87 -10.73
C HIS A 133 -15.21 -16.22 -9.24
N SER A 134 -16.29 -16.38 -8.47
CA SER A 134 -16.21 -16.68 -7.04
C SER A 134 -15.78 -18.12 -6.72
N LEU A 135 -15.75 -19.01 -7.72
CA LEU A 135 -15.55 -20.46 -7.59
C LEU A 135 -16.54 -21.20 -6.67
N ARG A 136 -17.50 -20.50 -6.06
CA ARG A 136 -18.49 -21.10 -5.13
C ARG A 136 -19.38 -22.14 -5.81
N TRP A 137 -19.57 -22.04 -7.12
CA TRP A 137 -20.32 -23.01 -7.92
C TRP A 137 -19.65 -24.39 -8.03
N LEU A 138 -18.36 -24.50 -7.64
CA LEU A 138 -17.65 -25.79 -7.53
C LEU A 138 -18.03 -26.59 -6.28
N GLY A 139 -18.78 -25.99 -5.34
CA GLY A 139 -19.07 -26.56 -4.02
C GLY A 139 -19.71 -27.95 -4.04
N GLN A 140 -20.59 -28.24 -5.01
CA GLN A 140 -21.19 -29.57 -5.15
C GLN A 140 -20.16 -30.65 -5.50
N GLY A 141 -19.08 -30.29 -6.22
CA GLY A 141 -17.98 -31.22 -6.49
C GLY A 141 -17.18 -31.59 -5.23
N ILE A 142 -17.02 -30.63 -4.31
CA ILE A 142 -16.38 -30.87 -3.01
C ILE A 142 -17.26 -31.77 -2.12
N VAL A 143 -18.59 -31.56 -2.14
CA VAL A 143 -19.54 -32.41 -1.43
C VAL A 143 -19.55 -33.83 -2.02
N ALA A 144 -19.55 -33.97 -3.34
CA ALA A 144 -19.47 -35.28 -4.00
C ALA A 144 -18.15 -36.01 -3.66
N ALA A 145 -17.03 -35.28 -3.63
CA ALA A 145 -15.75 -35.81 -3.19
C ALA A 145 -15.78 -36.31 -1.74
N SER A 146 -16.43 -35.57 -0.84
CA SER A 146 -16.60 -36.01 0.56
C SER A 146 -17.42 -37.30 0.71
N ASN A 147 -18.23 -37.64 -0.30
CA ASN A 147 -19.02 -38.87 -0.38
C ASN A 147 -18.34 -39.97 -1.22
N GLY A 148 -17.07 -39.80 -1.61
CA GLY A 148 -16.27 -40.82 -2.30
C GLY A 148 -16.08 -40.60 -3.81
N ASP A 149 -16.64 -39.55 -4.41
CA ASP A 149 -16.40 -39.22 -5.83
C ASP A 149 -15.10 -38.43 -6.01
N LEU A 150 -13.97 -39.17 -6.08
CA LEU A 150 -12.65 -38.58 -6.30
C LEU A 150 -12.51 -37.89 -7.67
N THR A 151 -13.36 -38.22 -8.64
CA THR A 151 -13.35 -37.58 -9.97
C THR A 151 -13.86 -36.15 -9.88
N ALA A 152 -14.86 -35.90 -9.03
CA ALA A 152 -15.34 -34.57 -8.72
C ALA A 152 -14.24 -33.71 -8.10
N LEU A 153 -13.44 -34.28 -7.19
CA LEU A 153 -12.30 -33.59 -6.56
C LEU A 153 -11.23 -33.21 -7.58
N THR A 154 -10.87 -34.12 -8.47
CA THR A 154 -9.91 -33.84 -9.56
C THR A 154 -10.42 -32.70 -10.44
N ARG A 155 -11.73 -32.64 -10.74
CA ARG A 155 -12.31 -31.56 -11.53
C ARG A 155 -12.36 -30.22 -10.81
N VAL A 156 -12.75 -30.20 -9.54
CA VAL A 156 -12.66 -28.99 -8.71
C VAL A 156 -11.22 -28.45 -8.69
N ASN A 157 -10.24 -29.32 -8.45
CA ASN A 157 -8.83 -28.92 -8.43
C ASN A 157 -8.35 -28.42 -9.79
N THR A 158 -8.76 -29.05 -10.89
CA THR A 158 -8.37 -28.62 -12.25
C THR A 158 -8.92 -27.22 -12.54
N ILE A 159 -10.19 -26.96 -12.24
CA ILE A 159 -10.83 -25.67 -12.49
C ILE A 159 -10.29 -24.58 -11.54
N ALA A 160 -10.03 -24.90 -10.28
CA ALA A 160 -9.41 -23.96 -9.35
C ALA A 160 -7.97 -23.59 -9.75
N TYR A 161 -7.20 -24.57 -10.26
CA TYR A 161 -5.86 -24.34 -10.79
C TYR A 161 -5.89 -23.50 -12.08
N ASP A 162 -6.83 -23.78 -12.96
CA ASP A 162 -7.07 -23.00 -14.18
C ASP A 162 -7.49 -21.55 -13.86
N TRP A 163 -8.36 -21.35 -12.86
CA TRP A 163 -8.72 -20.02 -12.37
C TRP A 163 -7.51 -19.25 -11.84
N TYR A 164 -6.61 -19.91 -11.10
CA TYR A 164 -5.39 -19.26 -10.64
C TYR A 164 -4.48 -18.83 -11.80
N ARG A 165 -4.42 -19.65 -12.87
CA ARG A 165 -3.54 -19.43 -14.03
C ARG A 165 -4.08 -18.38 -15.00
N ASP A 166 -5.36 -18.45 -15.34
CA ASP A 166 -5.94 -17.77 -16.51
C ASP A 166 -6.92 -16.63 -16.13
N ASN A 167 -7.13 -16.37 -14.83
CA ASN A 167 -8.02 -15.29 -14.42
C ASN A 167 -7.44 -13.90 -14.78
N PRO A 168 -8.18 -13.07 -15.53
CA PRO A 168 -7.71 -11.78 -16.04
C PRO A 168 -7.37 -10.75 -14.95
N TYR A 169 -7.74 -10.97 -13.68
CA TYR A 169 -7.56 -10.02 -12.59
C TYR A 169 -6.18 -10.06 -11.89
N SER A 170 -5.31 -11.07 -12.10
CA SER A 170 -4.01 -11.16 -11.41
C SER A 170 -2.87 -10.46 -12.17
N TRP A 171 -2.60 -9.20 -11.85
CA TRP A 171 -1.43 -8.47 -12.38
C TRP A 171 -0.09 -9.02 -11.86
N LYS A 172 -0.07 -9.54 -10.61
CA LYS A 172 1.11 -10.09 -9.93
C LYS A 172 1.74 -11.29 -10.67
N ALA A 173 0.90 -12.13 -11.27
CA ALA A 173 1.35 -13.33 -11.98
C ALA A 173 1.84 -13.01 -13.40
N LYS A 174 1.25 -12.02 -14.09
CA LYS A 174 1.55 -11.75 -15.51
C LYS A 174 2.98 -11.25 -15.73
N ALA A 175 3.45 -10.27 -14.95
CA ALA A 175 4.82 -9.75 -15.08
C ALA A 175 5.86 -10.83 -14.73
N LEU A 176 5.64 -11.54 -13.61
CA LEU A 176 6.49 -12.63 -13.17
C LEU A 176 6.55 -13.78 -14.19
N VAL A 177 5.40 -14.26 -14.67
CA VAL A 177 5.32 -15.32 -15.68
C VAL A 177 5.93 -14.88 -17.00
N ALA A 178 5.71 -13.64 -17.43
CA ALA A 178 6.32 -13.11 -18.64
C ALA A 178 7.86 -13.09 -18.52
N THR A 179 8.40 -12.58 -17.41
CA THR A 179 9.85 -12.57 -17.15
C THR A 179 10.41 -13.99 -17.09
N LEU A 180 9.77 -14.91 -16.35
CA LEU A 180 10.20 -16.31 -16.29
C LEU A 180 10.14 -17.02 -17.65
N SER A 181 9.11 -16.74 -18.46
CA SER A 181 8.99 -17.29 -19.81
C SER A 181 10.13 -16.83 -20.72
N ARG A 182 10.57 -15.57 -20.57
CA ARG A 182 11.74 -15.05 -21.28
C ARG A 182 13.03 -15.67 -20.75
N SER A 183 13.19 -15.80 -19.43
CA SER A 183 14.35 -16.48 -18.84
C SER A 183 14.50 -17.90 -19.39
N ALA A 184 13.39 -18.62 -19.57
CA ALA A 184 13.37 -19.97 -20.15
C ALA A 184 13.91 -20.02 -21.60
N THR A 185 13.86 -18.91 -22.34
CA THR A 185 14.44 -18.81 -23.70
C THR A 185 15.94 -18.48 -23.71
N ARG A 186 16.56 -18.22 -22.55
CA ARG A 186 17.97 -17.79 -22.39
C ARG A 186 18.78 -18.83 -21.61
N PRO A 187 19.12 -19.99 -22.22
CA PRO A 187 19.71 -21.13 -21.52
C PRO A 187 21.08 -20.86 -20.91
N ALA A 188 21.89 -19.98 -21.52
CA ALA A 188 23.21 -19.61 -20.97
C ALA A 188 23.11 -18.86 -19.64
N GLY A 189 22.16 -17.92 -19.53
CA GLY A 189 21.90 -17.18 -18.30
C GLY A 189 21.37 -18.09 -17.19
N LEU A 190 20.44 -18.99 -17.52
CA LEU A 190 19.92 -19.98 -16.56
C LEU A 190 21.00 -20.95 -16.09
N ALA A 191 21.89 -21.39 -16.98
CA ALA A 191 23.02 -22.23 -16.61
C ALA A 191 23.97 -21.51 -15.65
N ALA A 192 24.26 -20.22 -15.89
CA ALA A 192 25.07 -19.41 -14.99
C ALA A 192 24.41 -19.26 -13.61
N ALA A 193 23.11 -18.94 -13.54
CA ALA A 193 22.35 -18.86 -12.30
C ALA A 193 22.36 -20.19 -11.53
N ALA A 194 22.19 -21.32 -12.24
CA ALA A 194 22.24 -22.66 -11.64
C ALA A 194 23.65 -23.00 -11.10
N VAL A 195 24.72 -22.60 -11.79
CA VAL A 195 26.10 -22.78 -11.32
C VAL A 195 26.35 -21.96 -10.06
N THR A 196 25.90 -20.71 -10.00
CA THR A 196 26.00 -19.86 -8.80
C THR A 196 25.27 -20.49 -7.61
N PHE A 197 24.04 -20.98 -7.82
CA PHE A 197 23.25 -21.66 -6.80
C PHE A 197 23.93 -22.94 -6.31
N ALA A 198 24.39 -23.81 -7.21
CA ALA A 198 25.13 -25.02 -6.88
C ALA A 198 26.44 -24.70 -6.12
N GLY A 199 27.13 -23.63 -6.52
CA GLY A 199 28.32 -23.12 -5.84
C GLY A 199 28.02 -22.70 -4.40
N ARG A 200 26.91 -22.00 -4.14
CA ARG A 200 26.47 -21.66 -2.77
C ARG A 200 26.12 -22.91 -1.97
N LEU A 201 25.35 -23.85 -2.53
CA LEU A 201 24.98 -25.09 -1.84
C LEU A 201 26.19 -25.97 -1.52
N SER A 202 27.22 -25.99 -2.36
CA SER A 202 28.45 -26.76 -2.12
C SER A 202 29.19 -26.33 -0.84
N LYS A 203 29.03 -25.06 -0.43
CA LYS A 203 29.62 -24.50 0.79
C LYS A 203 28.81 -24.83 2.05
N LEU A 204 27.58 -25.31 1.91
CA LEU A 204 26.66 -25.57 3.02
C LEU A 204 27.15 -26.67 3.97
N GLY A 205 27.68 -27.77 3.42
CA GLY A 205 28.17 -28.90 4.22
C GLY A 205 29.30 -28.49 5.18
N PRO A 206 30.39 -27.87 4.68
CA PRO A 206 31.45 -27.31 5.51
C PRO A 206 30.96 -26.26 6.50
N ALA A 207 30.09 -25.33 6.09
CA ALA A 207 29.57 -24.28 6.97
C ALA A 207 28.70 -24.84 8.10
N THR A 208 27.85 -25.82 7.80
CA THR A 208 27.00 -26.49 8.80
C THR A 208 27.85 -27.32 9.77
N ALA A 209 28.90 -27.99 9.27
CA ALA A 209 29.86 -28.69 10.13
C ALA A 209 30.60 -27.72 11.07
N ALA A 210 30.97 -26.54 10.60
CA ALA A 210 31.58 -25.51 11.45
C ALA A 210 30.66 -25.10 12.62
N VAL A 211 29.35 -24.96 12.40
CA VAL A 211 28.38 -24.69 13.48
C VAL A 211 28.34 -25.81 14.52
N VAL A 212 28.51 -27.07 14.11
CA VAL A 212 28.58 -28.24 15.03
C VAL A 212 29.85 -28.22 15.88
N PHE A 213 31.00 -27.87 15.28
CA PHE A 213 32.31 -28.03 15.92
C PHE A 213 32.85 -26.77 16.62
N ALA A 214 32.37 -25.57 16.27
CA ALA A 214 32.94 -24.31 16.74
C ALA A 214 32.12 -23.59 17.84
N ASN A 215 30.99 -24.15 18.31
CA ASN A 215 30.08 -23.49 19.27
C ASN A 215 29.67 -22.05 18.87
N GLY A 216 29.66 -21.77 17.58
CA GLY A 216 29.33 -20.47 17.00
C GLY A 216 29.47 -20.51 15.49
N ALA A 217 28.54 -19.88 14.77
CA ALA A 217 28.68 -19.69 13.34
C ALA A 217 29.97 -18.91 13.02
N PRO A 218 30.62 -19.14 11.87
CA PRO A 218 31.60 -18.18 11.36
C PRO A 218 30.99 -16.78 11.35
N GLU A 219 31.78 -15.74 11.67
CA GLU A 219 31.33 -14.35 11.76
C GLU A 219 30.31 -14.05 10.66
N ASN A 220 29.09 -13.71 11.09
CA ASN A 220 27.94 -13.56 10.22
C ASN A 220 28.30 -12.68 9.01
N GLY A 221 28.46 -13.30 7.83
CA GLY A 221 28.42 -12.58 6.57
C GLY A 221 27.00 -12.02 6.37
N GLY A 222 26.71 -10.86 6.96
CA GLY A 222 25.58 -10.01 6.57
C GLY A 222 24.18 -10.45 6.98
N ALA A 223 23.95 -10.91 8.22
CA ALA A 223 22.57 -11.03 8.72
C ALA A 223 21.97 -9.66 9.07
N THR A 224 21.68 -8.84 8.06
CA THR A 224 20.82 -7.65 8.17
C THR A 224 19.34 -8.02 8.27
N ASP A 225 18.97 -9.26 7.94
CA ASP A 225 17.59 -9.73 7.96
C ASP A 225 17.12 -10.13 9.37
N ARG A 226 16.28 -9.28 9.96
CA ARG A 226 15.70 -9.46 11.29
C ARG A 226 14.83 -10.72 11.44
N ARG A 227 14.34 -11.33 10.35
CA ARG A 227 13.59 -12.60 10.41
C ARG A 227 14.38 -13.72 11.08
N PHE A 228 15.70 -13.71 10.91
CA PHE A 228 16.61 -14.73 11.42
C PHE A 228 17.29 -14.33 12.74
N ALA A 229 16.71 -13.42 13.51
CA ALA A 229 17.30 -12.88 14.74
C ALA A 229 17.37 -13.89 15.91
N ASP A 230 16.53 -14.93 15.94
CA ASP A 230 16.64 -15.98 16.97
C ASP A 230 17.99 -16.72 16.83
N ALA A 231 18.72 -16.83 17.94
CA ALA A 231 20.04 -17.45 17.97
C ALA A 231 20.06 -18.88 17.42
N ALA A 232 18.94 -19.61 17.43
CA ALA A 232 18.82 -20.94 16.83
C ALA A 232 19.18 -20.95 15.33
N TRP A 233 18.94 -19.87 14.59
CA TRP A 233 19.27 -19.76 13.17
C TRP A 233 20.78 -19.78 12.89
N SER A 234 21.61 -19.42 13.87
CA SER A 234 23.07 -19.45 13.76
C SER A 234 23.73 -20.55 14.59
N SER A 235 23.08 -21.01 15.67
CA SER A 235 23.65 -21.98 16.62
C SER A 235 23.18 -23.42 16.40
N ASN A 236 22.02 -23.64 15.77
CA ASN A 236 21.52 -24.98 15.49
C ASN A 236 21.84 -25.38 14.04
N PRO A 237 22.58 -26.48 13.80
CA PRO A 237 22.99 -26.89 12.46
C PRO A 237 21.84 -27.09 11.46
N ALA A 238 20.68 -27.58 11.91
CA ALA A 238 19.53 -27.80 11.05
C ALA A 238 18.85 -26.48 10.64
N TYR A 239 18.66 -25.56 11.58
CA TYR A 239 18.10 -24.24 11.29
C TYR A 239 19.07 -23.37 10.47
N PHE A 240 20.36 -23.45 10.76
CA PHE A 240 21.40 -22.81 9.95
C PHE A 240 21.34 -23.30 8.50
N ALA A 241 21.36 -24.63 8.29
CA ALA A 241 21.28 -25.19 6.94
C ALA A 241 19.98 -24.78 6.21
N LEU A 242 18.84 -24.78 6.90
CA LEU A 242 17.56 -24.35 6.34
C LEU A 242 17.58 -22.87 5.92
N ARG A 243 18.13 -21.98 6.76
CA ARG A 243 18.30 -20.56 6.43
C ARG A 243 19.17 -20.38 5.19
N GLU A 244 20.33 -21.02 5.14
CA GLU A 244 21.27 -20.86 4.02
C GLU A 244 20.70 -21.42 2.71
N ILE A 245 19.95 -22.54 2.76
CA ILE A 245 19.23 -23.06 1.59
C ILE A 245 18.20 -22.05 1.10
N TYR A 246 17.42 -21.46 2.03
CA TYR A 246 16.42 -20.46 1.70
C TYR A 246 17.05 -19.20 1.07
N LEU A 247 18.11 -18.65 1.67
CA LEU A 247 18.80 -17.46 1.16
C LEU A 247 19.45 -17.73 -0.21
N ALA A 248 20.02 -18.94 -0.40
CA ALA A 248 20.52 -19.36 -1.70
C ALA A 248 19.40 -19.46 -2.75
N ALA A 249 18.22 -19.96 -2.37
CA ALA A 249 17.07 -20.06 -3.25
C ALA A 249 16.48 -18.69 -3.61
N CYS A 250 16.46 -17.73 -2.67
CA CYS A 250 16.04 -16.36 -2.93
C CYS A 250 16.95 -15.69 -3.97
N GLN A 251 18.28 -15.77 -3.76
CA GLN A 251 19.25 -15.26 -4.73
C GLN A 251 19.08 -15.92 -6.09
N TRP A 252 18.91 -17.25 -6.12
CA TRP A 252 18.71 -17.95 -7.38
C TRP A 252 17.45 -17.48 -8.11
N GLY A 253 16.37 -17.20 -7.37
CA GLY A 253 15.16 -16.58 -7.92
C GLY A 253 15.44 -15.20 -8.53
N GLU A 254 16.18 -14.33 -7.84
CA GLU A 254 16.61 -13.02 -8.36
C GLU A 254 17.47 -13.16 -9.62
N ASP A 255 18.46 -14.05 -9.60
CA ASP A 255 19.35 -14.32 -10.74
C ASP A 255 18.53 -14.81 -11.95
N VAL A 256 17.54 -15.70 -11.74
CA VAL A 256 16.65 -16.19 -12.80
C VAL A 256 15.76 -15.07 -13.36
N LEU A 257 15.28 -14.15 -12.53
CA LEU A 257 14.50 -13.00 -12.98
C LEU A 257 15.37 -12.03 -13.79
N ALA A 258 16.59 -11.75 -13.35
CA ALA A 258 17.56 -10.90 -14.05
C ALA A 258 17.89 -11.43 -15.45
N VAL A 259 17.88 -12.75 -15.66
CA VAL A 259 18.08 -13.35 -17.00
C VAL A 259 16.96 -12.95 -17.97
N GLY A 260 15.73 -12.75 -17.50
CA GLY A 260 14.55 -12.41 -18.31
C GLY A 260 14.25 -10.92 -18.42
N SER A 261 15.12 -10.06 -17.87
CA SER A 261 14.99 -8.61 -17.86
C SER A 261 15.28 -8.02 -19.23
N ASP A 262 14.37 -7.16 -19.70
CA ASP A 262 14.44 -6.41 -20.97
C ASP A 262 13.69 -5.06 -20.87
N ASP A 263 12.65 -4.99 -20.03
CA ASP A 263 11.85 -3.79 -19.74
C ASP A 263 11.95 -3.46 -18.23
N PRO A 264 12.48 -2.29 -17.85
CA PRO A 264 12.66 -1.89 -16.45
C PRO A 264 11.37 -1.91 -15.61
N ALA A 265 10.22 -1.55 -16.19
CA ALA A 265 8.95 -1.52 -15.46
C ALA A 265 8.42 -2.93 -15.20
N VAL A 266 8.54 -3.83 -16.19
CA VAL A 266 8.17 -5.25 -16.04
C VAL A 266 9.13 -5.96 -15.09
N GLU A 267 10.42 -5.61 -15.14
CA GLU A 267 11.44 -6.11 -14.21
C GLU A 267 11.13 -5.71 -12.78
N ALA A 268 10.87 -4.44 -12.50
CA ALA A 268 10.56 -3.98 -11.15
C ALA A 268 9.30 -4.67 -10.57
N LYS A 269 8.26 -4.86 -11.40
CA LYS A 269 7.06 -5.61 -11.02
C LYS A 269 7.34 -7.10 -10.78
N ALA A 270 8.18 -7.72 -11.61
CA ALA A 270 8.54 -9.12 -11.47
C ALA A 270 9.43 -9.35 -10.24
N ALA A 271 10.37 -8.44 -9.96
CA ALA A 271 11.19 -8.43 -8.76
C ALA A 271 10.33 -8.28 -7.51
N LEU A 272 9.38 -7.34 -7.49
CA LEU A 272 8.43 -7.18 -6.39
C LEU A 272 7.58 -8.44 -6.16
N ALA A 273 7.07 -9.05 -7.24
CA ALA A 273 6.30 -10.29 -7.15
C ALA A 273 7.16 -11.48 -6.70
N GLY A 274 8.40 -11.58 -7.18
CA GLY A 274 9.38 -12.58 -6.78
C GLY A 274 9.74 -12.45 -5.30
N GLN A 275 9.98 -11.22 -4.83
CA GLN A 275 10.24 -10.93 -3.43
C GLN A 275 9.05 -11.25 -2.53
N LEU A 276 7.82 -10.93 -2.96
CA LEU A 276 6.60 -11.32 -2.24
C LEU A 276 6.49 -12.85 -2.09
N LEU A 277 6.82 -13.62 -3.13
CA LEU A 277 6.83 -15.08 -3.08
C LEU A 277 7.96 -15.61 -2.18
N ALA A 278 9.16 -15.06 -2.31
CA ALA A 278 10.30 -15.41 -1.48
C ALA A 278 9.99 -15.16 0.00
N ASP A 279 9.39 -14.01 0.33
CA ASP A 279 8.95 -13.66 1.67
C ASP A 279 7.83 -14.57 2.17
N ALA A 280 6.86 -14.93 1.32
CA ALA A 280 5.79 -15.85 1.69
C ALA A 280 6.30 -17.25 2.05
N LEU A 281 7.29 -17.73 1.31
CA LEU A 281 7.92 -19.04 1.49
C LEU A 281 9.02 -19.04 2.57
N ALA A 282 9.23 -17.92 3.27
CA ALA A 282 10.23 -17.85 4.32
C ALA A 282 9.96 -18.92 5.40
N PRO A 283 10.98 -19.69 5.82
CA PRO A 283 10.80 -20.75 6.82
C PRO A 283 10.36 -20.20 8.18
N THR A 284 10.54 -18.90 8.42
CA THR A 284 10.06 -18.19 9.61
C THR A 284 8.53 -18.09 9.67
N ASN A 285 7.83 -18.22 8.54
CA ASN A 285 6.36 -18.05 8.48
C ASN A 285 5.58 -19.30 8.87
N PHE A 286 6.25 -20.43 9.11
CA PHE A 286 5.60 -21.70 9.41
C PHE A 286 5.99 -22.19 10.81
N LEU A 287 5.00 -22.64 11.57
CA LEU A 287 5.18 -23.07 12.96
C LEU A 287 6.29 -24.13 13.11
N LEU A 288 6.30 -25.14 12.24
CA LEU A 288 7.23 -26.29 12.35
C LEU A 288 8.69 -25.92 12.07
N THR A 289 8.93 -24.82 11.37
CA THR A 289 10.28 -24.36 10.99
C THR A 289 10.67 -23.07 11.70
N ASN A 290 9.82 -22.54 12.59
CA ASN A 290 10.10 -21.33 13.36
C ASN A 290 10.55 -21.69 14.80
N PRO A 291 11.85 -21.57 15.12
CA PRO A 291 12.37 -21.95 16.43
C PRO A 291 11.81 -21.09 17.56
N ALA A 292 11.58 -19.79 17.32
CA ALA A 292 11.01 -18.88 18.33
C ALA A 292 9.56 -19.25 18.67
N ALA A 293 8.75 -19.60 17.66
CA ALA A 293 7.36 -20.02 17.86
C ALA A 293 7.25 -21.34 18.62
N LEU A 294 8.07 -22.34 18.25
CA LEU A 294 8.11 -23.63 18.96
C LEU A 294 8.57 -23.48 20.40
N ARG A 295 9.61 -22.66 20.64
CA ARG A 295 10.11 -22.36 21.98
C ARG A 295 9.03 -21.69 22.83
N ARG A 296 8.37 -20.65 22.29
CA ARG A 296 7.28 -19.94 22.98
C ARG A 296 6.08 -20.85 23.27
N ALA A 297 5.73 -21.74 22.35
CA ALA A 297 4.69 -22.74 22.57
C ALA A 297 5.07 -23.68 23.73
N ALA A 298 6.32 -24.15 23.79
CA ALA A 298 6.80 -24.96 24.90
C ALA A 298 6.78 -24.19 26.24
N GLU A 299 7.29 -22.96 26.26
CA GLU A 299 7.35 -22.09 27.45
C GLU A 299 5.97 -21.75 28.02
N THR A 300 4.95 -21.64 27.16
CA THR A 300 3.57 -21.35 27.58
C THR A 300 2.70 -22.58 27.81
N GLY A 301 3.25 -23.79 27.62
CA GLY A 301 2.43 -25.00 27.62
C GLY A 301 1.36 -25.02 26.52
N GLY A 302 1.63 -24.35 25.39
CA GLY A 302 0.74 -24.27 24.22
C GLY A 302 -0.24 -23.09 24.23
N TRP A 303 -0.31 -22.31 25.33
CA TRP A 303 -1.23 -21.16 25.41
C TRP A 303 -0.97 -20.08 24.34
N SER A 304 0.28 -19.89 23.92
CA SER A 304 0.60 -18.95 22.82
C SER A 304 -0.08 -19.35 21.52
N LEU A 305 -0.18 -20.65 21.22
CA LEU A 305 -0.83 -21.16 20.00
C LEU A 305 -2.35 -20.99 20.07
N VAL A 306 -2.95 -21.20 21.24
CA VAL A 306 -4.39 -20.96 21.45
C VAL A 306 -4.72 -19.48 21.24
N LYS A 307 -3.91 -18.58 21.81
CA LYS A 307 -4.06 -17.14 21.61
C LYS A 307 -3.84 -16.75 20.15
N GLY A 308 -2.84 -17.32 19.49
CA GLY A 308 -2.58 -17.09 18.06
C GLY A 308 -3.69 -17.58 17.14
N ALA A 309 -4.27 -18.74 17.41
CA ALA A 309 -5.45 -19.23 16.69
C ALA A 309 -6.68 -18.33 16.91
N THR A 310 -6.85 -17.81 18.13
CA THR A 310 -7.93 -16.84 18.44
C THR A 310 -7.74 -15.55 17.65
N ASN A 311 -6.52 -15.03 17.57
CA ASN A 311 -6.18 -13.87 16.75
C ASN A 311 -6.49 -14.12 15.26
N LEU A 312 -6.04 -15.26 14.70
CA LEU A 312 -6.31 -15.64 13.32
C LEU A 312 -7.81 -15.72 13.02
N VAL A 313 -8.59 -16.36 13.90
CA VAL A 313 -10.05 -16.45 13.74
C VAL A 313 -10.68 -15.05 13.77
N GLY A 314 -10.27 -14.19 14.71
CA GLY A 314 -10.71 -12.80 14.76
C GLY A 314 -10.40 -12.07 13.45
N ASP A 315 -9.17 -12.15 12.98
CA ASP A 315 -8.69 -11.48 11.76
C ASP A 315 -9.40 -11.99 10.49
N VAL A 316 -9.74 -13.29 10.41
CA VAL A 316 -10.57 -13.86 9.33
C VAL A 316 -12.00 -13.32 9.36
N LEU A 317 -12.58 -13.14 10.55
CA LEU A 317 -13.94 -12.67 10.71
C LEU A 317 -14.08 -11.16 10.51
N THR A 318 -13.10 -10.36 10.96
CA THR A 318 -13.24 -8.90 11.06
C THR A 318 -12.25 -8.12 10.19
N ASN A 319 -11.19 -8.75 9.66
CA ASN A 319 -10.11 -8.07 8.93
C ASN A 319 -9.79 -8.73 7.57
N GLY A 320 -10.77 -9.39 6.96
CA GLY A 320 -10.63 -10.01 5.64
C GLY A 320 -9.54 -11.09 5.54
N GLY A 321 -9.15 -11.71 6.66
CA GLY A 321 -8.08 -12.70 6.72
C GLY A 321 -6.66 -12.13 6.75
N LYS A 322 -6.49 -10.80 6.83
CA LYS A 322 -5.18 -10.16 7.04
C LYS A 322 -4.87 -10.06 8.53
N PRO A 323 -3.62 -10.28 8.97
CA PRO A 323 -3.26 -10.10 10.36
C PRO A 323 -3.46 -8.64 10.78
N ARG A 324 -4.10 -8.38 11.93
CA ARG A 324 -4.19 -7.02 12.45
C ARG A 324 -2.80 -6.45 12.75
N GLN A 325 -2.47 -5.29 12.18
CA GLN A 325 -1.17 -4.67 12.38
C GLN A 325 -1.12 -3.85 13.69
N VAL A 326 -2.27 -3.40 14.18
CA VAL A 326 -2.38 -2.51 15.34
C VAL A 326 -3.56 -2.87 16.23
N ASP A 327 -3.41 -2.66 17.54
CA ASP A 327 -4.52 -2.58 18.47
C ASP A 327 -5.01 -1.13 18.57
N SER A 328 -6.14 -0.84 17.91
CA SER A 328 -6.76 0.49 17.92
C SER A 328 -7.71 0.71 19.09
N SER A 329 -7.97 -0.30 19.94
CA SER A 329 -9.05 -0.24 20.94
C SER A 329 -8.87 0.86 21.99
N SER A 330 -7.63 1.28 22.24
CA SER A 330 -7.30 2.37 23.15
C SER A 330 -7.27 3.74 22.50
N PHE A 331 -7.41 3.86 21.17
CA PHE A 331 -7.24 5.11 20.43
C PHE A 331 -8.58 5.67 19.96
N GLU A 332 -8.77 6.96 20.23
CA GLU A 332 -9.99 7.73 19.95
C GLU A 332 -9.58 9.11 19.43
N VAL A 333 -9.92 9.37 18.16
CA VAL A 333 -9.68 10.64 17.49
C VAL A 333 -10.47 11.76 18.17
N GLY A 334 -9.78 12.83 18.53
CA GLY A 334 -10.26 13.96 19.33
C GLY A 334 -10.12 13.79 20.83
N ARG A 335 -9.55 12.68 21.32
CA ARG A 335 -9.32 12.45 22.75
C ARG A 335 -7.87 12.13 23.07
N ASN A 336 -7.30 11.15 22.37
CA ASN A 336 -5.89 10.77 22.52
C ASN A 336 -5.17 10.59 21.20
N LEU A 337 -5.88 10.75 20.08
CA LEU A 337 -5.32 11.12 18.78
C LEU A 337 -5.91 12.47 18.35
N ALA A 338 -5.17 13.31 17.60
CA ALA A 338 -5.66 14.63 17.19
C ALA A 338 -6.25 15.44 18.36
N ALA A 339 -5.56 15.40 19.50
CA ALA A 339 -6.09 15.83 20.79
C ALA A 339 -5.73 17.29 21.14
N THR A 340 -4.97 17.96 20.27
CA THR A 340 -4.57 19.36 20.50
C THR A 340 -5.81 20.25 20.47
N PRO A 341 -6.08 21.04 21.53
CA PRO A 341 -7.28 21.87 21.58
C PRO A 341 -7.32 22.90 20.45
N GLY A 342 -8.48 23.04 19.81
CA GLY A 342 -8.68 23.99 18.71
C GLY A 342 -10.15 24.08 18.31
N LYS A 343 -10.44 24.90 17.31
CA LYS A 343 -11.78 25.12 16.77
C LYS A 343 -11.75 25.06 15.24
N VAL A 344 -12.77 24.47 14.63
CA VAL A 344 -13.03 24.65 13.20
C VAL A 344 -13.53 26.08 13.00
N VAL A 345 -12.79 26.90 12.27
CA VAL A 345 -13.11 28.32 11.99
C VAL A 345 -13.66 28.55 10.60
N PHE A 346 -13.49 27.58 9.69
CA PHE A 346 -14.05 27.62 8.34
C PHE A 346 -14.34 26.22 7.84
N ARG A 347 -15.37 26.08 7.00
CA ARG A 347 -15.72 24.83 6.33
C ARG A 347 -16.27 25.13 4.95
N ASN A 348 -15.72 24.47 3.93
CA ASN A 348 -16.32 24.39 2.62
C ASN A 348 -16.58 22.91 2.25
N ASP A 349 -16.89 22.64 0.99
CA ASP A 349 -17.19 21.30 0.50
C ASP A 349 -15.97 20.38 0.35
N LEU A 350 -14.74 20.90 0.56
CA LEU A 350 -13.48 20.17 0.47
C LEU A 350 -12.72 20.08 1.81
N ILE A 351 -12.64 21.16 2.59
CA ILE A 351 -11.86 21.25 3.82
C ILE A 351 -12.66 21.79 5.00
N GLU A 352 -12.25 21.38 6.19
CA GLU A 352 -12.39 22.16 7.42
C GLU A 352 -11.04 22.82 7.72
N LEU A 353 -11.04 24.11 8.08
CA LEU A 353 -9.87 24.80 8.60
C LEU A 353 -9.97 24.87 10.11
N ILE A 354 -8.97 24.31 10.79
CA ILE A 354 -8.88 24.30 12.25
C ILE A 354 -7.86 25.34 12.68
N GLN A 355 -8.24 26.23 13.60
CA GLN A 355 -7.32 27.07 14.36
C GLN A 355 -7.06 26.41 15.72
N TYR A 356 -5.80 26.16 16.06
CA TYR A 356 -5.46 25.62 17.38
C TYR A 356 -5.50 26.71 18.45
N THR A 357 -5.93 26.33 19.66
CA THR A 357 -5.97 27.24 20.80
C THR A 357 -4.54 27.58 21.23
N PRO A 358 -4.18 28.88 21.35
CA PRO A 358 -2.88 29.30 21.82
C PRO A 358 -2.52 28.71 23.19
N GLN A 359 -1.26 28.30 23.38
CA GLN A 359 -0.74 27.76 24.65
C GLN A 359 0.33 28.65 25.29
N THR A 360 0.54 29.84 24.74
CA THR A 360 1.50 30.85 25.20
C THR A 360 0.81 32.21 25.36
N GLU A 361 1.38 33.11 26.18
CA GLU A 361 0.83 34.45 26.39
C GLU A 361 0.96 35.36 25.16
N SER A 362 1.98 35.11 24.33
CA SER A 362 2.26 35.81 23.09
C SER A 362 2.68 34.83 22.01
N VAL A 363 2.43 35.18 20.76
CA VAL A 363 2.78 34.39 19.56
C VAL A 363 3.42 35.30 18.52
N HIS A 364 4.12 34.72 17.57
CA HIS A 364 4.63 35.44 16.41
C HIS A 364 3.51 35.96 15.50
N ALA A 365 3.73 37.13 14.91
CA ALA A 365 2.75 37.83 14.05
C ALA A 365 2.40 37.07 12.77
N VAL A 366 3.35 36.33 12.19
CA VAL A 366 3.12 35.52 10.98
C VAL A 366 2.51 34.16 11.40
N PRO A 367 1.26 33.85 11.02
CA PRO A 367 0.65 32.55 11.29
C PRO A 367 1.24 31.44 10.42
N LEU A 368 1.01 30.19 10.81
CA LEU A 368 1.44 28.99 10.12
C LEU A 368 0.23 28.19 9.63
N LEU A 369 0.17 27.90 8.33
CA LEU A 369 -0.81 26.98 7.72
C LEU A 369 -0.16 25.62 7.46
N ALA A 370 -0.69 24.59 8.11
CA ALA A 370 -0.37 23.20 7.85
C ALA A 370 -1.25 22.61 6.73
N VAL A 371 -0.59 22.12 5.69
CA VAL A 371 -1.14 21.47 4.49
C VAL A 371 -0.81 19.97 4.54
N PRO A 372 -1.67 19.15 5.17
CA PRO A 372 -1.43 17.72 5.28
C PRO A 372 -1.63 17.01 3.94
N PRO A 373 -1.22 15.72 3.82
CA PRO A 373 -1.63 14.91 2.70
C PRO A 373 -3.15 14.63 2.74
N TRP A 374 -3.78 14.53 1.57
CA TRP A 374 -5.14 13.96 1.43
C TRP A 374 -5.13 12.42 1.35
N ILE A 375 -3.93 11.83 1.26
CA ILE A 375 -3.68 10.39 1.40
C ILE A 375 -3.53 10.10 2.89
N ASN A 376 -4.52 9.41 3.47
CA ASN A 376 -4.79 9.32 4.91
C ASN A 376 -5.15 10.68 5.54
N LYS A 377 -5.49 10.67 6.84
CA LYS A 377 -6.03 11.84 7.54
C LYS A 377 -4.93 12.75 8.10
N TYR A 378 -5.26 14.02 8.32
CA TYR A 378 -4.29 15.06 8.70
C TYR A 378 -3.57 14.80 10.03
N TYR A 379 -4.19 14.04 10.94
CA TYR A 379 -3.69 13.86 12.30
C TYR A 379 -2.35 13.11 12.39
N VAL A 380 -1.74 12.73 11.26
CA VAL A 380 -0.31 12.40 11.25
C VAL A 380 0.58 13.56 11.72
N MET A 381 0.16 14.80 11.48
CA MET A 381 0.85 16.00 11.97
C MET A 381 0.48 16.32 13.43
N ASP A 382 -0.63 15.74 13.92
CA ASP A 382 -1.19 15.92 15.27
C ASP A 382 -1.50 14.56 15.91
N LEU A 383 -0.50 13.67 15.99
CA LEU A 383 -0.73 12.25 16.31
C LEU A 383 -1.27 12.07 17.72
N ALA A 384 -0.43 12.15 18.73
CA ALA A 384 -0.79 12.00 20.14
C ALA A 384 -0.10 13.08 20.97
N PRO A 385 -0.58 13.40 22.18
CA PRO A 385 0.09 14.37 23.06
C PRO A 385 1.57 14.05 23.26
N GLY A 386 2.45 15.05 23.09
CA GLY A 386 3.90 14.89 23.13
C GLY A 386 4.51 14.20 21.89
N ARG A 387 3.68 13.89 20.89
CA ARG A 387 4.04 13.33 19.58
C ARG A 387 3.31 14.09 18.45
N SER A 388 2.93 15.33 18.71
CA SER A 388 2.25 16.21 17.75
C SER A 388 3.18 17.35 17.36
N PHE A 389 3.46 17.46 16.06
CA PHE A 389 4.26 18.57 15.53
C PHE A 389 3.46 19.88 15.58
N LEU A 390 2.13 19.80 15.37
CA LEU A 390 1.26 20.97 15.47
C LEU A 390 1.13 21.47 16.91
N GLU A 391 1.01 20.56 17.88
CA GLU A 391 1.07 20.89 19.32
C GLU A 391 2.41 21.55 19.66
N TRP A 392 3.52 21.00 19.15
CA TRP A 392 4.86 21.57 19.34
C TRP A 392 4.92 23.00 18.81
N ALA A 393 4.47 23.26 17.57
CA ALA A 393 4.48 24.61 17.01
C ALA A 393 3.61 25.59 17.82
N VAL A 394 2.44 25.17 18.31
CA VAL A 394 1.59 25.98 19.19
C VAL A 394 2.28 26.31 20.52
N GLN A 395 3.00 25.34 21.09
CA GLN A 395 3.77 25.52 22.33
C GLN A 395 5.02 26.40 22.14
N HIS A 396 5.51 26.51 20.91
CA HIS A 396 6.64 27.35 20.52
C HIS A 396 6.14 28.58 19.75
N GLU A 397 5.13 29.25 20.34
CA GLU A 397 4.76 30.62 20.01
C GLU A 397 4.25 30.83 18.57
N ARG A 398 3.82 29.79 17.87
CA ARG A 398 3.17 29.91 16.55
C ARG A 398 1.65 29.93 16.67
N THR A 399 1.00 30.83 15.92
CA THR A 399 -0.43 30.67 15.60
C THR A 399 -0.56 29.62 14.51
N VAL A 400 -1.15 28.46 14.81
CA VAL A 400 -1.20 27.32 13.89
C VAL A 400 -2.62 27.07 13.40
N PHE A 401 -2.74 26.95 12.08
CA PHE A 401 -3.92 26.49 11.38
C PHE A 401 -3.61 25.18 10.65
N VAL A 402 -4.60 24.28 10.52
CA VAL A 402 -4.46 23.05 9.73
C VAL A 402 -5.69 22.77 8.90
N MET A 403 -5.49 22.30 7.67
CA MET A 403 -6.59 21.82 6.84
C MET A 403 -6.95 20.37 7.18
N SER A 404 -8.23 20.08 7.32
CA SER A 404 -8.78 18.73 7.45
C SER A 404 -9.63 18.43 6.21
N TYR A 405 -9.10 17.59 5.31
CA TYR A 405 -9.80 17.23 4.07
C TYR A 405 -11.03 16.37 4.34
N ARG A 406 -12.10 16.62 3.58
CA ARG A 406 -13.26 15.73 3.51
C ARG A 406 -12.88 14.40 2.85
N ASN A 407 -13.30 13.29 3.47
CA ASN A 407 -13.17 11.97 2.87
C ASN A 407 -14.08 11.85 1.63
N ALA A 408 -13.50 11.54 0.46
CA ALA A 408 -14.20 11.64 -0.81
C ALA A 408 -15.35 10.63 -0.95
N ASP A 409 -16.50 11.09 -1.42
CA ASP A 409 -17.61 10.23 -1.84
C ASP A 409 -17.93 10.39 -3.33
N ALA A 410 -18.95 9.69 -3.82
CA ALA A 410 -19.32 9.72 -5.23
C ALA A 410 -19.69 11.12 -5.75
N SER A 411 -20.13 12.04 -4.88
CA SER A 411 -20.43 13.43 -5.27
C SER A 411 -19.17 14.22 -5.60
N MET A 412 -17.99 13.76 -5.15
CA MET A 412 -16.72 14.43 -5.38
C MET A 412 -16.00 13.93 -6.64
N ASN A 413 -16.60 13.05 -7.45
CA ASN A 413 -15.94 12.44 -8.62
C ASN A 413 -15.23 13.45 -9.54
N GLY A 414 -15.88 14.58 -9.83
CA GLY A 414 -15.37 15.61 -10.72
C GLY A 414 -14.46 16.66 -10.07
N VAL A 415 -14.12 16.51 -8.79
CA VAL A 415 -13.23 17.46 -8.09
C VAL A 415 -11.81 17.33 -8.68
N THR A 416 -11.27 18.46 -9.14
CA THR A 416 -9.99 18.54 -9.86
C THR A 416 -8.83 18.92 -8.94
N MET A 417 -7.61 18.98 -9.50
CA MET A 417 -6.45 19.51 -8.78
C MET A 417 -6.54 21.04 -8.58
N ASP A 418 -7.14 21.78 -9.53
CA ASP A 418 -7.45 23.21 -9.38
C ASP A 418 -8.43 23.48 -8.25
N ASP A 419 -9.42 22.61 -8.06
CA ASP A 419 -10.33 22.67 -6.92
C ASP A 419 -9.58 22.50 -5.60
N TYR A 420 -8.63 21.55 -5.55
CA TYR A 420 -7.80 21.33 -4.38
C TYR A 420 -6.89 22.53 -4.06
N LEU A 421 -6.40 23.24 -5.08
CA LEU A 421 -5.63 24.48 -4.92
C LEU A 421 -6.53 25.63 -4.42
N SER A 422 -7.61 25.92 -5.16
CA SER A 422 -8.46 27.10 -4.91
C SER A 422 -9.31 26.96 -3.65
N ARG A 423 -9.96 25.80 -3.44
CA ARG A 423 -10.82 25.54 -2.28
C ARG A 423 -10.06 24.96 -1.08
N GLY A 424 -8.79 24.60 -1.27
CA GLY A 424 -7.91 24.15 -0.20
C GLY A 424 -7.06 25.31 0.36
N PRO A 425 -5.75 25.36 0.05
CA PRO A 425 -4.83 26.30 0.67
C PRO A 425 -5.12 27.77 0.31
N CYS A 426 -5.60 28.11 -0.90
CA CYS A 426 -5.95 29.51 -1.21
C CYS A 426 -7.11 30.03 -0.34
N ALA A 427 -8.21 29.27 -0.25
CA ALA A 427 -9.32 29.61 0.63
C ALA A 427 -8.90 29.63 2.12
N ALA A 428 -8.02 28.73 2.54
CA ALA A 428 -7.49 28.75 3.91
C ALA A 428 -6.65 30.01 4.18
N LEU A 429 -5.83 30.44 3.22
CA LEU A 429 -5.05 31.67 3.32
C LEU A 429 -5.93 32.91 3.43
N ASP A 430 -7.03 32.99 2.66
CA ASP A 430 -8.01 34.10 2.78
C ASP A 430 -8.54 34.20 4.22
N VAL A 431 -9.03 33.08 4.76
CA VAL A 431 -9.58 33.01 6.12
C VAL A 431 -8.53 33.34 7.19
N ILE A 432 -7.30 32.87 7.03
CA ILE A 432 -6.21 33.17 7.97
C ILE A 432 -5.88 34.65 7.97
N THR A 433 -5.80 35.29 6.79
CA THR A 433 -5.58 36.73 6.70
C THR A 433 -6.73 37.52 7.33
N ASP A 434 -7.98 37.10 7.14
CA ASP A 434 -9.14 37.73 7.79
C ASP A 434 -9.10 37.64 9.32
N ILE A 435 -8.70 36.48 9.87
CA ILE A 435 -8.63 36.25 11.32
C ILE A 435 -7.45 36.99 11.95
N THR A 436 -6.27 36.90 11.33
CA THR A 436 -5.01 37.34 11.93
C THR A 436 -4.60 38.75 11.53
N ALA A 437 -5.24 39.33 10.51
CA ALA A 437 -4.81 40.54 9.80
C ALA A 437 -3.39 40.47 9.23
N SER A 438 -2.77 39.29 9.20
CA SER A 438 -1.46 39.09 8.59
C SER A 438 -1.59 38.95 7.08
N SER A 439 -0.88 39.79 6.33
CA SER A 439 -0.77 39.69 4.87
C SER A 439 0.08 38.51 4.41
N THR A 440 0.88 37.95 5.32
CA THR A 440 1.86 36.89 5.03
C THR A 440 1.59 35.69 5.93
N VAL A 441 1.67 34.48 5.37
CA VAL A 441 1.45 33.22 6.10
C VAL A 441 2.57 32.25 5.78
N ASP A 442 3.12 31.60 6.80
CA ASP A 442 4.08 30.51 6.63
C ASP A 442 3.33 29.23 6.24
N LEU A 443 3.89 28.44 5.33
CA LEU A 443 3.29 27.18 4.90
C LEU A 443 4.15 26.00 5.37
N VAL A 444 3.51 24.97 5.92
CA VAL A 444 4.16 23.67 6.17
C VAL A 444 3.34 22.55 5.55
N GLY A 445 3.96 21.76 4.67
CA GLY A 445 3.30 20.66 3.98
C GLY A 445 4.00 19.33 4.18
N LEU A 446 3.23 18.25 4.19
CA LEU A 446 3.73 16.88 4.36
C LEU A 446 3.33 16.01 3.16
N CYS A 447 4.29 15.26 2.61
CA CYS A 447 4.09 14.34 1.50
C CYS A 447 3.40 15.05 0.31
N ILE A 448 2.27 14.53 -0.18
CA ILE A 448 1.52 15.15 -1.27
C ILE A 448 0.93 16.52 -0.86
N GLY A 449 0.70 16.74 0.44
CA GLY A 449 0.38 18.07 0.97
C GLY A 449 1.54 19.06 0.79
N GLY A 450 2.78 18.61 0.90
CA GLY A 450 3.96 19.42 0.59
C GLY A 450 4.10 19.76 -0.88
N ALA A 451 3.78 18.82 -1.79
CA ALA A 451 3.75 19.13 -3.22
C ALA A 451 2.65 20.17 -3.53
N MET A 452 1.46 20.06 -2.91
CA MET A 452 0.42 21.08 -2.99
C MET A 452 0.86 22.42 -2.38
N THR A 453 1.62 22.43 -1.28
CA THR A 453 2.24 23.64 -0.72
C THR A 453 3.16 24.32 -1.73
N ALA A 454 4.06 23.55 -2.37
CA ALA A 454 4.96 24.09 -3.38
C ALA A 454 4.20 24.61 -4.62
N MET A 455 3.17 23.89 -5.08
CA MET A 455 2.29 24.35 -6.16
C MET A 455 1.58 25.65 -5.79
N THR A 456 1.09 25.76 -4.55
CA THR A 456 0.43 26.97 -4.04
C THR A 456 1.40 28.14 -3.97
N ALA A 457 2.62 27.93 -3.47
CA ALA A 457 3.64 28.96 -3.41
C ALA A 457 4.03 29.44 -4.82
N ALA A 458 4.25 28.53 -5.77
CA ALA A 458 4.56 28.87 -7.16
C ALA A 458 3.38 29.59 -7.88
N TYR A 459 2.14 29.23 -7.55
CA TYR A 459 0.95 29.90 -8.05
C TYR A 459 0.85 31.34 -7.52
N LEU A 460 1.03 31.52 -6.20
CA LEU A 460 0.96 32.83 -5.56
C LEU A 460 2.15 33.74 -5.92
N ALA A 461 3.33 33.19 -6.17
CA ALA A 461 4.52 33.97 -6.59
C ALA A 461 4.26 34.83 -7.85
N GLN A 462 3.33 34.43 -8.71
CA GLN A 462 3.02 35.15 -9.95
C GLN A 462 2.13 36.39 -9.75
N SER A 463 1.37 36.45 -8.65
CA SER A 463 0.35 37.51 -8.45
C SER A 463 0.38 38.15 -7.05
N GLU A 464 0.75 37.39 -6.04
CA GLU A 464 0.76 37.77 -4.62
C GLU A 464 2.05 37.24 -3.93
N PRO A 465 3.26 37.63 -4.38
CA PRO A 465 4.52 37.03 -3.91
C PRO A 465 4.78 37.20 -2.40
N ASP A 466 4.26 38.26 -1.79
CA ASP A 466 4.42 38.54 -0.35
C ASP A 466 3.44 37.78 0.54
N ARG A 467 2.50 37.03 -0.06
CA ARG A 467 1.44 36.31 0.66
C ARG A 467 1.95 35.07 1.39
N VAL A 468 3.01 34.47 0.87
CA VAL A 468 3.70 33.33 1.48
C VAL A 468 4.96 33.85 2.17
N GLY A 469 5.18 33.46 3.42
CA GLY A 469 6.39 33.79 4.18
C GLY A 469 7.50 32.78 3.90
N THR A 470 7.48 31.69 4.66
CA THR A 470 8.38 30.55 4.53
C THR A 470 7.65 29.32 3.99
N VAL A 471 8.40 28.40 3.39
CA VAL A 471 7.89 27.12 2.87
C VAL A 471 8.61 25.95 3.55
N THR A 472 7.91 25.22 4.40
CA THR A 472 8.43 23.99 5.02
C THR A 472 7.88 22.74 4.31
N LEU A 473 8.75 21.88 3.80
CA LEU A 473 8.39 20.65 3.09
C LEU A 473 8.89 19.41 3.83
N LEU A 474 7.97 18.56 4.27
CA LEU A 474 8.24 17.37 5.07
C LEU A 474 8.05 16.12 4.20
N ASN A 475 9.10 15.32 4.00
CA ASN A 475 9.10 14.11 3.17
C ASN A 475 8.29 14.26 1.87
N THR A 476 8.63 15.28 1.09
CA THR A 476 7.89 15.72 -0.10
C THR A 476 8.68 15.45 -1.38
N LEU A 477 7.99 14.96 -2.42
CA LEU A 477 8.52 14.88 -3.78
C LEU A 477 8.09 16.11 -4.58
N LEU A 478 9.06 16.84 -5.11
CA LEU A 478 8.84 17.86 -6.15
C LEU A 478 9.28 17.34 -7.53
N ASP A 479 10.26 16.44 -7.54
CA ASP A 479 10.71 15.69 -8.70
C ASP A 479 10.33 14.21 -8.57
N TYR A 480 9.60 13.71 -9.57
CA TYR A 480 9.08 12.35 -9.62
C TYR A 480 9.86 11.45 -10.61
N ARG A 481 11.06 11.86 -11.07
CA ARG A 481 11.95 11.00 -11.89
C ARG A 481 12.29 9.69 -11.19
N GLU A 482 12.51 9.75 -9.88
CA GLU A 482 12.84 8.60 -9.04
C GLU A 482 11.90 8.51 -7.83
N PRO A 483 10.60 8.20 -8.03
CA PRO A 483 9.57 8.30 -7.00
C PRO A 483 9.61 7.11 -6.00
N GLY A 484 10.75 6.43 -5.91
CA GLY A 484 10.96 5.25 -5.10
C GLY A 484 10.06 4.07 -5.50
N ALA A 485 9.65 3.30 -4.49
CA ALA A 485 8.97 2.03 -4.68
C ALA A 485 7.57 2.17 -5.35
N LEU A 486 6.97 3.36 -5.32
CA LEU A 486 5.68 3.63 -5.94
C LEU A 486 5.74 3.68 -7.47
N GLY A 487 6.91 3.99 -8.06
CA GLY A 487 7.08 4.06 -9.52
C GLY A 487 6.76 2.75 -10.26
N VAL A 488 6.79 1.62 -9.55
CA VAL A 488 6.43 0.29 -10.09
C VAL A 488 4.95 0.21 -10.49
N PHE A 489 4.10 1.10 -9.97
CA PHE A 489 2.66 1.11 -10.20
C PHE A 489 2.17 2.23 -11.11
N THR A 490 3.08 3.02 -11.69
CA THR A 490 2.72 4.24 -12.43
C THR A 490 2.97 4.15 -13.94
N ASP A 491 3.04 2.95 -14.49
CA ASP A 491 2.99 2.76 -15.95
C ASP A 491 1.57 2.94 -16.50
N GLU A 492 1.48 3.33 -17.78
CA GLU A 492 0.22 3.63 -18.47
C GLU A 492 -0.84 2.53 -18.32
N ALA A 493 -0.44 1.25 -18.41
CA ALA A 493 -1.38 0.14 -18.28
C ALA A 493 -1.94 0.00 -16.86
N SER A 494 -1.15 0.30 -15.83
CA SER A 494 -1.61 0.31 -14.44
C SER A 494 -2.55 1.48 -14.18
N ILE A 495 -2.20 2.67 -14.67
CA ILE A 495 -3.00 3.89 -14.52
C ILE A 495 -4.35 3.75 -15.25
N ALA A 496 -4.36 3.35 -16.52
CA ALA A 496 -5.60 3.17 -17.29
C ALA A 496 -6.56 2.17 -16.61
N ARG A 497 -6.03 1.10 -16.01
CA ARG A 497 -6.83 0.13 -15.25
C ARG A 497 -7.36 0.72 -13.93
N LEU A 498 -6.57 1.57 -13.27
CA LEU A 498 -7.00 2.26 -12.07
C LEU A 498 -8.13 3.25 -12.39
N GLU A 499 -7.98 4.01 -13.47
CA GLU A 499 -8.99 4.92 -14.01
C GLU A 499 -10.29 4.19 -14.34
N GLU A 500 -10.23 3.04 -15.01
CA GLU A 500 -11.43 2.23 -15.29
C GLU A 500 -12.14 1.78 -14.00
N GLN A 501 -11.39 1.50 -12.94
CA GLN A 501 -11.98 1.16 -11.64
C GLN A 501 -12.61 2.39 -10.97
N MET A 502 -11.89 3.50 -10.93
CA MET A 502 -12.37 4.75 -10.32
C MET A 502 -13.58 5.32 -11.06
N ALA A 503 -13.66 5.14 -12.38
CA ALA A 503 -14.81 5.54 -13.19
C ALA A 503 -16.13 4.86 -12.75
N ARG A 504 -16.06 3.72 -12.05
CA ARG A 504 -17.24 3.00 -11.54
C ARG A 504 -17.72 3.52 -10.18
N SER A 505 -16.81 3.93 -9.30
CA SER A 505 -17.10 4.39 -7.93
C SER A 505 -17.13 5.90 -7.78
N GLY A 506 -16.49 6.63 -8.70
CA GLY A 506 -16.24 8.08 -8.60
C GLY A 506 -15.03 8.45 -7.73
N PHE A 507 -14.37 7.47 -7.11
CA PHE A 507 -13.21 7.67 -6.23
C PHE A 507 -12.38 6.39 -6.13
N LEU A 508 -11.14 6.51 -5.69
CA LEU A 508 -10.31 5.40 -5.24
C LEU A 508 -10.66 5.04 -3.80
N ASP A 509 -10.95 3.76 -3.55
CA ASP A 509 -11.20 3.22 -2.22
C ASP A 509 -9.90 3.14 -1.39
N GLY A 510 -9.94 3.61 -0.13
CA GLY A 510 -8.78 3.65 0.77
C GLY A 510 -8.19 2.26 1.04
N GLU A 511 -9.00 1.20 1.13
CA GLU A 511 -8.51 -0.16 1.36
C GLU A 511 -7.61 -0.68 0.23
N LYS A 512 -7.89 -0.22 -1.00
CA LYS A 512 -7.10 -0.60 -2.18
C LYS A 512 -5.73 0.07 -2.17
N MET A 513 -5.65 1.32 -1.68
CA MET A 513 -4.39 2.06 -1.57
C MET A 513 -3.51 1.46 -0.46
N ALA A 514 -4.09 1.14 0.71
CA ALA A 514 -3.38 0.48 1.80
C ALA A 514 -2.76 -0.87 1.36
N GLY A 515 -3.49 -1.66 0.58
CA GLY A 515 -3.01 -2.93 0.03
C GLY A 515 -1.82 -2.80 -0.95
N THR A 516 -1.64 -1.65 -1.61
CA THR A 516 -0.47 -1.39 -2.46
C THR A 516 0.76 -1.13 -1.61
N PHE A 517 0.65 -0.32 -0.55
CA PHE A 517 1.73 -0.05 0.40
C PHE A 517 2.20 -1.31 1.15
N ASP A 518 1.27 -2.16 1.60
CA ASP A 518 1.60 -3.44 2.25
C ASP A 518 2.50 -4.34 1.38
N VAL A 519 2.28 -4.32 0.06
CA VAL A 519 3.04 -5.14 -0.91
C VAL A 519 4.43 -4.57 -1.18
N LEU A 520 4.68 -3.28 -0.93
CA LEU A 520 6.01 -2.68 -1.11
C LEU A 520 7.04 -3.21 -0.10
N ARG A 521 6.59 -3.67 1.08
CA ARG A 521 7.46 -4.30 2.09
C ARG A 521 6.77 -5.48 2.77
N PRO A 522 6.54 -6.59 2.06
CA PRO A 522 5.66 -7.65 2.51
C PRO A 522 6.20 -8.39 3.75
N ASN A 523 7.53 -8.52 3.88
CA ASN A 523 8.16 -9.01 5.10
C ASN A 523 7.78 -8.17 6.35
N GLN A 524 7.88 -6.85 6.26
CA GLN A 524 7.66 -5.95 7.41
C GLN A 524 6.17 -5.74 7.70
N LEU A 525 5.34 -5.66 6.66
CA LEU A 525 3.94 -5.24 6.76
C LEU A 525 2.94 -6.40 6.74
N ILE A 526 3.35 -7.61 6.32
CA ILE A 526 2.45 -8.78 6.27
C ILE A 526 3.01 -9.91 7.14
N PHE A 527 4.19 -10.43 6.80
CA PHE A 527 4.67 -11.69 7.40
C PHE A 527 5.14 -11.55 8.85
N ASN A 528 5.67 -10.38 9.24
CA ASN A 528 5.98 -10.11 10.64
C ASN A 528 4.74 -10.30 11.54
N TYR A 529 3.59 -9.75 11.14
CA TYR A 529 2.35 -9.86 11.90
C TYR A 529 1.73 -11.26 11.86
N VAL A 530 1.92 -12.02 10.78
CA VAL A 530 1.60 -13.46 10.75
C VAL A 530 2.39 -14.19 11.84
N VAL A 531 3.69 -13.96 11.92
CA VAL A 531 4.55 -14.63 12.91
C VAL A 531 4.23 -14.18 14.34
N SER A 532 4.14 -12.88 14.59
CA SER A 532 3.91 -12.35 15.94
C SER A 532 2.49 -12.65 16.44
N ASN A 533 1.46 -12.36 15.65
CA ASN A 533 0.08 -12.51 16.11
C ASN A 533 -0.40 -13.95 16.07
N TRP A 534 -0.17 -14.66 14.96
CA TRP A 534 -0.76 -15.99 14.73
C TRP A 534 0.11 -17.12 15.25
N LEU A 535 1.44 -17.03 15.14
CA LEU A 535 2.35 -18.09 15.64
C LEU A 535 2.77 -17.87 17.10
N LEU A 536 3.14 -16.64 17.47
CA LEU A 536 3.63 -16.33 18.82
C LEU A 536 2.50 -15.94 19.80
N GLY A 537 1.26 -15.75 19.31
CA GLY A 537 0.12 -15.34 20.13
C GLY A 537 0.28 -13.95 20.75
N GLN A 538 1.09 -13.10 20.14
CA GLN A 538 1.29 -11.74 20.60
C GLN A 538 0.06 -10.89 20.26
N THR A 539 -0.14 -9.83 21.03
CA THR A 539 -1.12 -8.80 20.67
C THR A 539 -0.41 -7.82 19.74
N PRO A 540 -1.06 -7.34 18.65
CA PRO A 540 -0.49 -6.29 17.83
C PRO A 540 -0.11 -5.09 18.70
N PRO A 541 0.96 -4.37 18.37
CA PRO A 541 1.33 -3.22 19.17
C PRO A 541 0.25 -2.13 19.09
N ALA A 542 0.09 -1.40 20.19
CA ALA A 542 -0.75 -0.20 20.26
C ALA A 542 0.12 1.03 19.93
N PHE A 543 0.40 1.26 18.64
CA PHE A 543 1.14 2.43 18.17
C PHE A 543 0.23 3.36 17.38
N ASP A 544 0.22 4.63 17.78
CA ASP A 544 -0.50 5.75 17.14
C ASP A 544 -0.29 5.81 15.62
N ILE A 545 0.95 5.70 15.14
CA ILE A 545 1.29 5.74 13.71
C ILE A 545 0.59 4.62 12.93
N LEU A 546 0.46 3.42 13.53
CA LEU A 546 -0.19 2.30 12.84
C LEU A 546 -1.72 2.45 12.85
N VAL A 547 -2.29 3.07 13.87
CA VAL A 547 -3.73 3.44 13.88
C VAL A 547 -4.00 4.43 12.77
N TRP A 548 -3.17 5.48 12.66
CA TRP A 548 -3.25 6.44 11.57
C TRP A 548 -3.14 5.79 10.19
N ASN A 549 -2.17 4.89 10.01
CA ASN A 549 -1.95 4.23 8.72
C ASN A 549 -3.14 3.35 8.29
N ALA A 550 -3.84 2.74 9.26
CA ALA A 550 -5.03 1.94 9.02
C ALA A 550 -6.29 2.79 8.73
N ASP A 551 -6.28 4.08 9.08
CA ASP A 551 -7.39 5.01 8.91
C ASP A 551 -7.29 5.75 7.55
N SER A 552 -7.44 4.97 6.48
CA SER A 552 -7.27 5.45 5.10
C SER A 552 -8.42 6.32 4.59
N THR A 553 -8.11 7.20 3.64
CA THR A 553 -9.08 8.08 2.97
C THR A 553 -9.35 7.65 1.53
N ARG A 554 -10.51 8.04 1.02
CA ARG A 554 -10.88 7.94 -0.40
C ARG A 554 -10.37 9.16 -1.16
N ILE A 555 -10.04 8.98 -2.44
CA ILE A 555 -9.51 10.04 -3.30
C ILE A 555 -10.42 10.23 -4.52
N PRO A 556 -10.85 11.46 -4.87
CA PRO A 556 -11.64 11.71 -6.08
C PRO A 556 -10.97 11.16 -7.35
N ALA A 557 -11.76 10.58 -8.25
CA ALA A 557 -11.22 9.95 -9.46
C ALA A 557 -10.48 10.95 -10.36
N THR A 558 -11.08 12.12 -10.61
CA THR A 558 -10.50 13.16 -11.47
C THR A 558 -9.19 13.70 -10.89
N LEU A 559 -9.16 14.04 -9.59
CA LEU A 559 -7.94 14.43 -8.89
C LEU A 559 -6.86 13.34 -9.00
N HIS A 560 -7.18 12.09 -8.68
CA HIS A 560 -6.17 11.04 -8.59
C HIS A 560 -5.56 10.69 -9.95
N SER A 561 -6.37 10.67 -11.01
CA SER A 561 -5.89 10.49 -12.39
C SER A 561 -4.93 11.63 -12.79
N ALA A 562 -5.33 12.89 -12.57
CA ALA A 562 -4.48 14.05 -12.86
C ALA A 562 -3.17 14.02 -12.07
N TYR A 563 -3.24 13.72 -10.77
CA TYR A 563 -2.06 13.57 -9.91
C TYR A 563 -1.07 12.52 -10.44
N LEU A 564 -1.55 11.31 -10.77
CA LEU A 564 -0.67 10.24 -11.26
C LEU A 564 -0.08 10.58 -12.63
N ARG A 565 -0.89 11.06 -13.58
CA ARG A 565 -0.41 11.38 -14.93
C ARG A 565 0.56 12.56 -14.91
N SER A 566 0.14 13.68 -14.35
CA SER A 566 0.92 14.92 -14.39
C SER A 566 2.19 14.86 -13.54
N LEU A 567 2.18 14.16 -12.40
CA LEU A 567 3.36 14.10 -11.53
C LEU A 567 4.19 12.83 -11.75
N TYR A 568 3.61 11.64 -11.62
CA TYR A 568 4.40 10.40 -11.69
C TYR A 568 4.79 9.99 -13.11
N VAL A 569 3.94 10.24 -14.11
CA VAL A 569 4.23 9.83 -15.50
C VAL A 569 5.00 10.93 -16.22
N GLU A 570 4.47 12.15 -16.18
CA GLU A 570 4.97 13.26 -17.00
C GLU A 570 5.93 14.19 -16.24
N ASN A 571 5.97 14.11 -14.91
CA ASN A 571 6.82 14.95 -14.04
C ASN A 571 6.73 16.46 -14.37
N LEU A 572 5.51 16.92 -14.66
CA LEU A 572 5.24 18.27 -15.15
C LEU A 572 5.62 19.34 -14.12
N LEU A 573 5.55 19.05 -12.82
CA LEU A 573 5.90 20.00 -11.77
C LEU A 573 7.39 20.37 -11.81
N ALA A 574 8.31 19.39 -11.75
CA ALA A 574 9.75 19.64 -11.78
C ALA A 574 10.22 20.23 -13.12
N SER A 575 9.56 19.87 -14.23
CA SER A 575 9.87 20.43 -15.55
C SER A 575 9.34 21.86 -15.76
N GLY A 576 8.58 22.41 -14.81
CA GLY A 576 7.91 23.70 -14.91
C GLY A 576 6.89 23.74 -16.05
N GLN A 577 6.16 22.65 -16.29
CA GLN A 577 5.12 22.51 -17.33
C GLN A 577 3.71 22.30 -16.75
N LEU A 578 3.58 22.10 -15.44
CA LEU A 578 2.29 21.91 -14.80
C LEU A 578 1.49 23.21 -14.83
N GLU A 579 0.25 23.14 -15.31
CA GLU A 579 -0.71 24.25 -15.26
C GLU A 579 -1.74 24.00 -14.14
N LEU A 580 -1.93 24.99 -13.27
CA LEU A 580 -2.95 25.02 -12.23
C LEU A 580 -3.47 26.45 -12.04
N GLY A 581 -4.78 26.59 -11.84
CA GLY A 581 -5.44 27.89 -11.72
C GLY A 581 -5.32 28.76 -12.97
N GLY A 582 -5.06 28.16 -14.14
CA GLY A 582 -4.75 28.89 -15.37
C GLY A 582 -3.32 29.46 -15.43
N CYS A 583 -2.47 29.14 -14.46
CA CYS A 583 -1.08 29.56 -14.38
C CYS A 583 -0.16 28.37 -14.60
N ARG A 584 0.87 28.55 -15.43
CA ARG A 584 1.96 27.59 -15.55
C ARG A 584 2.90 27.77 -14.36
N LEU A 585 3.11 26.71 -13.61
CA LEU A 585 3.91 26.75 -12.38
C LEU A 585 5.39 26.55 -12.67
N ASN A 586 6.23 27.33 -12.01
CA ASN A 586 7.67 27.17 -12.01
C ASN A 586 8.16 27.19 -10.55
N LEU A 587 8.82 26.11 -10.11
CA LEU A 587 9.33 26.03 -8.74
C LEU A 587 10.46 27.04 -8.47
N GLY A 588 11.17 27.48 -9.51
CA GLY A 588 12.18 28.53 -9.40
C GLY A 588 11.61 29.91 -9.06
N ASP A 589 10.30 30.12 -9.20
CA ASP A 589 9.64 31.36 -8.82
C ASP A 589 9.38 31.43 -7.30
N ILE A 590 9.55 30.31 -6.58
CA ILE A 590 9.47 30.26 -5.12
C ILE A 590 10.79 30.79 -4.56
N THR A 591 10.88 32.11 -4.41
CA THR A 591 12.05 32.81 -3.84
C THR A 591 12.04 32.90 -2.32
N ASN A 592 10.99 32.36 -1.68
CA ASN A 592 10.84 32.28 -0.24
C ASN A 592 11.89 31.37 0.40
N ASP A 593 12.29 31.69 1.63
CA ASP A 593 13.10 30.81 2.46
C ASP A 593 12.38 29.46 2.68
N ALA A 594 13.07 28.36 2.40
CA ALA A 594 12.51 27.02 2.46
C ALA A 594 13.23 26.12 3.46
N TYR A 595 12.47 25.31 4.18
CA TYR A 595 12.98 24.30 5.10
C TYR A 595 12.52 22.92 4.65
N VAL A 596 13.45 22.06 4.23
CA VAL A 596 13.12 20.76 3.64
C VAL A 596 13.62 19.64 4.53
N VAL A 597 12.72 18.73 4.92
CA VAL A 597 13.04 17.58 5.77
C VAL A 597 12.89 16.29 4.99
N GLY A 598 13.97 15.52 4.90
CA GLY A 598 13.96 14.11 4.50
C GLY A 598 14.13 13.18 5.71
N ALA A 599 13.91 11.88 5.53
CA ALA A 599 14.23 10.87 6.54
C ALA A 599 15.12 9.76 5.98
N VAL A 600 16.16 9.38 6.74
CA VAL A 600 17.26 8.49 6.26
C VAL A 600 16.76 7.14 5.78
N ASN A 601 15.74 6.57 6.43
CA ASN A 601 15.15 5.27 6.07
C ASN A 601 13.78 5.40 5.40
N ASP A 602 13.47 6.57 4.83
CA ASP A 602 12.28 6.74 4.01
C ASP A 602 12.44 5.99 2.68
N HIS A 603 11.42 5.20 2.36
CA HIS A 603 11.33 4.39 1.16
C HIS A 603 10.12 4.75 0.29
N ILE A 604 9.25 5.62 0.81
CA ILE A 604 8.12 6.19 0.10
C ILE A 604 8.61 7.43 -0.64
N VAL A 605 9.33 8.30 0.08
CA VAL A 605 10.03 9.47 -0.46
C VAL A 605 11.50 9.33 -0.12
N PRO A 606 12.31 8.68 -0.97
CA PRO A 606 13.75 8.59 -0.73
C PRO A 606 14.33 9.97 -0.47
N TRP A 607 15.20 10.10 0.54
CA TRP A 607 15.72 11.42 0.93
C TRP A 607 16.47 12.11 -0.21
N THR A 608 17.12 11.35 -1.09
CA THR A 608 17.76 11.89 -2.31
C THR A 608 16.75 12.52 -3.26
N ALA A 609 15.54 11.98 -3.36
CA ALA A 609 14.48 12.54 -4.18
C ALA A 609 13.83 13.77 -3.54
N SER A 610 13.71 13.83 -2.19
CA SER A 610 13.30 15.08 -1.53
C SER A 610 14.39 16.14 -1.56
N TYR A 611 15.66 15.73 -1.60
CA TYR A 611 16.82 16.63 -1.71
C TYR A 611 16.84 17.42 -3.02
N GLU A 612 16.28 16.88 -4.11
CA GLU A 612 16.13 17.61 -5.39
C GLU A 612 15.39 18.94 -5.22
N ALA A 613 14.56 19.10 -4.17
CA ALA A 613 13.95 20.40 -3.86
C ALA A 613 14.98 21.53 -3.70
N THR A 614 16.19 21.23 -3.20
CA THR A 614 17.30 22.20 -3.06
C THR A 614 17.79 22.75 -4.41
N GLN A 615 17.54 22.04 -5.51
CA GLN A 615 17.95 22.41 -6.86
C GLN A 615 16.80 22.99 -7.69
N LEU A 616 15.55 22.90 -7.20
CA LEU A 616 14.34 23.31 -7.91
C LEU A 616 13.75 24.62 -7.37
N LEU A 617 13.89 24.89 -6.07
CA LEU A 617 13.39 26.11 -5.44
C LEU A 617 14.34 27.29 -5.70
N GLY A 618 13.79 28.48 -5.90
CA GLY A 618 14.58 29.69 -6.21
C GLY A 618 15.14 30.41 -4.98
N GLY A 619 14.57 30.20 -3.80
CA GLY A 619 14.98 30.81 -2.53
C GLY A 619 16.06 30.01 -1.78
N ASP A 620 16.46 30.52 -0.62
CA ASP A 620 17.43 29.85 0.24
C ASP A 620 16.81 28.61 0.88
N VAL A 621 17.40 27.43 0.61
CA VAL A 621 16.90 26.15 1.12
C VAL A 621 17.77 25.64 2.27
N ARG A 622 17.18 25.44 3.44
CA ARG A 622 17.78 24.65 4.53
C ARG A 622 17.32 23.21 4.41
N TYR A 623 18.21 22.30 4.00
CA TYR A 623 17.90 20.87 3.97
C TYR A 623 18.33 20.19 5.27
N VAL A 624 17.44 19.36 5.82
CA VAL A 624 17.63 18.62 7.06
C VAL A 624 17.26 17.15 6.85
N LEU A 625 18.10 16.25 7.36
CA LEU A 625 17.89 14.81 7.23
C LEU A 625 17.67 14.17 8.60
N SER A 626 16.45 13.72 8.88
CA SER A 626 16.06 13.19 10.17
C SER A 626 16.24 11.68 10.30
N SER A 627 16.50 11.23 11.53
CA SER A 627 16.49 9.81 11.89
C SER A 627 15.11 9.19 11.79
N GLY A 628 15.03 7.94 11.35
CA GLY A 628 13.75 7.21 11.22
C GLY A 628 13.37 6.94 9.76
N GLY A 629 12.09 6.61 9.54
CA GLY A 629 11.50 6.41 8.21
C GLY A 629 10.36 7.40 7.95
N HIS A 630 9.56 7.18 6.92
CA HIS A 630 8.58 8.15 6.40
C HIS A 630 7.78 8.94 7.46
N ILE A 631 7.13 8.27 8.41
CA ILE A 631 6.39 8.98 9.48
C ILE A 631 7.26 9.21 10.71
N ALA A 632 8.07 8.22 11.10
CA ALA A 632 8.86 8.29 12.33
C ALA A 632 9.97 9.35 12.31
N GLY A 633 10.42 9.78 11.12
CA GLY A 633 11.38 10.88 10.96
C GLY A 633 10.75 12.26 11.02
N ILE A 634 9.50 12.40 10.58
CA ILE A 634 8.76 13.66 10.70
C ILE A 634 8.18 13.82 12.10
N VAL A 635 7.50 12.77 12.59
CA VAL A 635 6.98 12.71 13.97
C VAL A 635 8.02 12.14 14.92
N ASN A 636 9.11 12.91 15.08
CA ASN A 636 10.28 12.55 15.85
C ASN A 636 10.41 13.48 17.07
N PRO A 637 9.59 13.33 18.13
CA PRO A 637 9.63 14.22 19.28
C PRO A 637 10.98 14.14 20.02
N PRO A 638 11.32 15.14 20.85
CA PRO A 638 12.56 15.13 21.64
C PRO A 638 12.73 13.81 22.41
N GLY A 639 13.85 13.15 22.20
CA GLY A 639 14.15 11.88 22.85
C GLY A 639 15.54 11.37 22.54
N PRO A 640 16.04 10.38 23.30
CA PRO A 640 17.44 9.93 23.22
C PRO A 640 17.78 9.18 21.93
N LYS A 641 16.78 8.83 21.12
CA LYS A 641 16.95 8.16 19.81
C LYS A 641 16.80 9.14 18.64
N ALA A 642 16.32 10.35 18.89
CA ALA A 642 16.17 11.37 17.88
C ALA A 642 17.55 11.98 17.56
N TRP A 643 17.82 12.14 16.27
CA TRP A 643 18.95 12.89 15.75
C TRP A 643 18.58 13.38 14.36
N PHE A 644 19.29 14.40 13.88
CA PHE A 644 19.16 14.92 12.54
C PHE A 644 20.52 15.36 12.02
N GLU A 645 20.61 15.55 10.72
CA GLU A 645 21.82 16.03 10.05
C GLU A 645 21.53 17.28 9.25
N VAL A 646 22.50 18.20 9.23
CA VAL A 646 22.44 19.45 8.46
C VAL A 646 23.81 19.73 7.85
N ALA A 647 23.83 20.40 6.70
CA ALA A 647 25.05 20.94 6.10
C ALA A 647 24.87 22.44 5.84
N ALA A 648 25.97 23.14 5.65
CA ALA A 648 25.96 24.58 5.36
C ALA A 648 25.54 24.90 3.92
N GLU A 649 25.85 24.00 2.97
CA GLU A 649 25.60 24.19 1.53
C GLU A 649 24.84 22.99 0.96
N ASN A 650 24.13 23.22 -0.15
CA ASN A 650 23.41 22.17 -0.89
C ASN A 650 24.04 21.92 -2.27
N PRO A 651 25.13 21.13 -2.35
CA PRO A 651 25.70 20.74 -3.64
C PRO A 651 24.68 19.95 -4.48
N THR A 652 24.86 19.93 -5.80
CA THR A 652 23.92 19.24 -6.70
C THR A 652 23.85 17.73 -6.44
N ASP A 653 24.96 17.08 -6.08
CA ASP A 653 24.95 15.67 -5.72
C ASP A 653 24.56 15.49 -4.24
N PRO A 654 23.45 14.80 -3.92
CA PRO A 654 23.07 14.51 -2.54
C PRO A 654 24.14 13.72 -1.78
N ALA A 655 24.95 12.89 -2.44
CA ALA A 655 26.03 12.15 -1.80
C ALA A 655 27.10 13.09 -1.23
N ASP A 656 27.43 14.17 -1.94
CA ASP A 656 28.36 15.19 -1.48
C ASP A 656 27.79 15.94 -0.27
N TRP A 657 26.50 16.26 -0.29
CA TRP A 657 25.80 16.85 0.86
C TRP A 657 25.91 15.93 2.08
N ARG A 658 25.67 14.64 1.90
CA ARG A 658 25.71 13.64 2.97
C ARG A 658 27.09 13.48 3.60
N VAL A 659 28.16 13.67 2.82
CA VAL A 659 29.55 13.65 3.33
C VAL A 659 29.85 14.91 4.16
N ALA A 660 29.30 16.06 3.76
CA ALA A 660 29.50 17.33 4.44
C ALA A 660 28.59 17.53 5.67
N ALA A 661 27.48 16.80 5.76
CA ALA A 661 26.48 16.98 6.80
C ALA A 661 26.99 16.57 8.20
N GLU A 662 26.70 17.40 9.18
CA GLU A 662 27.01 17.15 10.60
C GLU A 662 25.78 16.59 11.31
N GLN A 663 26.00 15.55 12.13
CA GLN A 663 24.93 14.93 12.91
C GLN A 663 24.76 15.64 14.27
N HIS A 664 23.53 16.07 14.54
CA HIS A 664 23.12 16.69 15.80
C HIS A 664 22.20 15.76 16.60
N PRO A 665 22.43 15.60 17.92
CA PRO A 665 21.52 14.86 18.78
C PRO A 665 20.23 15.66 19.01
N GLY A 666 19.09 14.97 19.14
CA GLY A 666 17.79 15.60 19.39
C GLY A 666 16.87 15.61 18.17
N THR A 667 15.72 16.26 18.31
CA THR A 667 14.74 16.36 17.21
C THR A 667 15.11 17.48 16.26
N TRP A 668 14.79 17.33 14.97
CA TRP A 668 14.88 18.43 14.02
C TRP A 668 13.88 19.55 14.33
N TRP A 669 12.83 19.29 15.13
CA TRP A 669 11.84 20.32 15.50
C TRP A 669 12.47 21.51 16.21
N THR A 670 13.53 21.32 17.00
CA THR A 670 14.24 22.43 17.65
C THR A 670 15.05 23.26 16.67
N ASP A 671 15.55 22.64 15.59
CA ASP A 671 16.27 23.33 14.53
C ASP A 671 15.30 24.14 13.65
N TRP A 672 14.17 23.53 13.29
CA TRP A 672 13.10 24.19 12.57
C TRP A 672 12.50 25.35 13.37
N ASP A 673 12.25 25.16 14.67
CA ASP A 673 11.71 26.21 15.54
C ASP A 673 12.61 27.45 15.57
N ALA A 674 13.90 27.26 15.82
CA ALA A 674 14.88 28.35 15.79
C ALA A 674 14.93 29.05 14.43
N TRP A 675 14.94 28.28 13.34
CA TRP A 675 14.93 28.82 11.97
C TRP A 675 13.63 29.58 11.66
N ALA A 676 12.48 29.06 12.06
CA ALA A 676 11.17 29.63 11.78
C ALA A 676 10.94 30.91 12.59
N ALA A 677 11.35 30.93 13.86
CA ALA A 677 11.17 32.08 14.77
C ALA A 677 11.85 33.36 14.24
N GLU A 678 13.03 33.24 13.62
CA GLU A 678 13.74 34.37 12.99
C GLU A 678 12.95 35.03 11.85
N ARG A 679 12.00 34.30 11.25
CA ARG A 679 11.23 34.70 10.06
C ARG A 679 9.76 35.00 10.38
N ALA A 680 9.34 34.75 11.62
CA ALA A 680 7.94 34.76 12.02
C ALA A 680 7.41 36.17 12.40
N GLY A 681 8.25 37.20 12.30
CA GLY A 681 7.91 38.57 12.69
C GLY A 681 7.87 38.79 14.21
N PRO A 682 7.46 39.99 14.66
CA PRO A 682 7.46 40.34 16.08
C PRO A 682 6.41 39.55 16.88
N MET A 683 6.59 39.51 18.19
CA MET A 683 5.61 38.93 19.12
C MET A 683 4.37 39.82 19.25
N VAL A 684 3.19 39.21 19.20
CA VAL A 684 1.86 39.83 19.32
C VAL A 684 0.99 39.04 20.29
N ALA A 685 -0.15 39.62 20.69
CA ALA A 685 -1.18 38.87 21.40
C ALA A 685 -1.80 37.81 20.47
N PRO A 686 -2.13 36.61 20.97
CA PRO A 686 -2.71 35.56 20.13
C PRO A 686 -4.04 36.00 19.50
N PRO A 687 -4.27 35.71 18.20
CA PRO A 687 -5.49 36.09 17.53
C PRO A 687 -6.66 35.18 17.96
N GLU A 688 -7.80 35.78 18.27
CA GLU A 688 -9.05 35.07 18.50
C GLU A 688 -9.81 34.86 17.18
N PRO A 689 -10.64 33.81 17.06
CA PRO A 689 -11.55 33.66 15.91
C PRO A 689 -12.38 34.93 15.69
N SER A 690 -12.48 35.37 14.44
CA SER A 690 -13.18 36.62 14.10
C SER A 690 -14.70 36.46 14.12
N ALA A 691 -15.43 37.57 14.17
CA ALA A 691 -16.90 37.56 14.07
C ALA A 691 -17.40 37.06 12.70
N GLU A 692 -16.57 37.20 11.66
CA GLU A 692 -16.86 36.72 10.30
C GLU A 692 -16.60 35.21 10.16
N HIS A 693 -15.66 34.68 10.95
CA HIS A 693 -15.28 33.27 10.98
C HIS A 693 -15.49 32.67 12.39
N PRO A 694 -16.76 32.59 12.87
CA PRO A 694 -17.04 32.09 14.21
C PRO A 694 -16.73 30.59 14.33
N PRO A 695 -16.33 30.10 15.53
CA PRO A 695 -16.11 28.68 15.77
C PRO A 695 -17.34 27.83 15.42
N LEU A 696 -17.17 26.85 14.54
CA LEU A 696 -18.23 25.93 14.10
C LEU A 696 -18.37 24.73 15.04
N CYS A 697 -17.24 24.12 15.40
CA CYS A 697 -17.15 23.02 16.37
C CYS A 697 -15.72 22.90 16.93
N ASP A 698 -15.54 22.04 17.92
CA ASP A 698 -14.21 21.74 18.47
C ASP A 698 -13.37 20.92 17.48
N ALA A 699 -12.04 21.16 17.49
CA ALA A 699 -11.09 20.23 16.90
C ALA A 699 -11.31 18.82 17.48
N PRO A 700 -11.18 17.75 16.67
CA PRO A 700 -10.54 17.70 15.36
C PRO A 700 -11.51 17.89 14.17
N GLY A 701 -12.71 18.43 14.41
CA GLY A 701 -13.72 18.65 13.38
C GLY A 701 -14.59 17.43 13.07
N GLU A 702 -15.40 17.57 12.02
CA GLU A 702 -16.36 16.55 11.58
C GLU A 702 -15.83 15.73 10.40
N TYR A 703 -15.07 16.33 9.48
CA TYR A 703 -14.57 15.64 8.27
C TYR A 703 -13.61 14.51 8.57
N ILE A 704 -12.83 14.63 9.64
CA ILE A 704 -11.91 13.57 10.09
C ILE A 704 -12.66 12.30 10.55
N ARG A 705 -13.94 12.40 10.90
CA ARG A 705 -14.76 11.30 11.40
C ARG A 705 -15.50 10.55 10.27
N LEU A 706 -15.43 11.06 9.04
CA LEU A 706 -16.14 10.55 7.86
C LEU A 706 -15.37 9.50 7.06
#